data_AF-A0A8S9GDF3-F1
#
_entry.id   AF-A0A8S9GDF3-F1
#
_cell.length_a   1.000
_cell.length_b   1.000
_cell.length_c   1.000
_cell.angle_alpha   90.00
_cell.angle_beta   90.00
_cell.angle_gamma   90.00
#
_symmetry.space_group_name_H-M   'P 1'
#
loop_
_entity.id
_entity.type
_entity.pdbx_description
1 polymer ?
#
loop_
_entity_poly.entity_id
_entity_poly.type
_entity_poly.pdbx_seq_one_letter_code
_entity_poly.pdbx_strand_id
1 'polypeptide(L)'
;MLMMGKLGTMIHTGRFLLRRFSAPPPAVAMAVTPSRVSFHRYYSSKFISLVSPHVSPFSSLFRPQALSSSAFSSLSTPTRVQVDSTEHEVVIALGSNIGNRMNNFREALRLMKLHGIRLTRHSCLYETAPVHVTDQPRFLNAAVRGVTKLPPHELLTVLKTIERDMGRTDGIRYGPRPLDLDILFYGKMRIASDKLIIPHERLWERPFVLAPLVDLLGTAVDNDTVAHWHSLALHPGGIHQSWERLGGESLVGQDGIQRVLPIGDELWDFTSRTHVMGILNLTPDSFSDGGQFQSLENAVSRVREMISEGADIIDIGAQSTRPMATRISSQEELERLLPVLEAVRGLPEMEGKLISVDTFNSEVASEAISKGADILNDVSAGALDSNMHKVVAESGVPYMAMHMRGDPCTMQSEENLQYGDVCKDVASELYTRFRDAEISGIPAWRVMIDPGIGFSKRVEHNLDVITDLPKIREEMAKRSIGVSHAPILIGPSRKRFLGDICGHPEAAERDAATVASVTAGILGGANIIRVHNVKDNADAAKVCDAMLRRRGRMLMMGKLGTMIHTGRFLLRRFSAPPPAVAMAVTPSRVSFHRYYSSKFISLVSPHVSPFSSLFRPQALSSSAFSSLSTPTRVQVDSTEHEVVIALGSNIGNRMNNFREALRLMKLYGICLTRHSCLYETAPVHVTDQPRFLNAAVRGVTKLPPHELLTVLKTIERDMGRTDGIRYGPRPLDLDILFYGKMRIASDKLIIPHERLWERSFVLAPLVDLLGTAVDNDAVAHWHSLALHPGGIHQSWERLGGESLVGQDGVQRVLPIGDKLWDFTSRTHVMGILNLTPDSFSDGGQFQSLENAVSRVREMISQGADIIDIGAQSTRPMATRISSQEELERLLPVLEAVRGLPEMEGKLISVDTFNSEVASEAISKGADILNDVSAGALDSDMHKVVAESGVPYMAMHMRGDPCTMQSEENLQYGDVCKDVASELYTRVRDAEISGIPAWRVMIDPGIGFSKRVEHNLDVITDLPKIREEMAKRSIGVSHAPILIGPSRKRFLGDICGRPEAAERDAATVASVTAGILGGANIIRVHNVKDNADAAKYGDVCKDVASELYTRFRDAEISGIPAWRVMIDPGIGFSKRVEHNLDVITDLPKIREEMAKRSIGVSHAPILIGPSRKRFLGDICGHPEAAERDAATVASVTAGILGGANIIRVHNVKDNADAAKVCDAMLRRRGRSKG
;
A
#
# COMPACT_ATOMS: atom_id res chain seq x y z
N MET A 1 -6.61 -14.43 54.37
CA MET A 1 -6.05 -13.74 55.55
C MET A 1 -5.83 -12.27 55.17
N LEU A 2 -6.33 -11.32 55.97
CA LEU A 2 -5.55 -10.40 56.83
C LEU A 2 -4.76 -9.34 56.02
N MET A 3 -4.84 -8.03 56.29
CA MET A 3 -5.58 -7.30 57.34
C MET A 3 -5.78 -5.80 56.95
N MET A 4 -6.79 -5.14 57.58
CA MET A 4 -7.00 -3.68 57.88
C MET A 4 -6.26 -2.57 57.06
N GLY A 5 -6.80 -1.37 56.85
CA GLY A 5 -7.93 -0.61 57.44
C GLY A 5 -7.60 0.90 57.39
N LYS A 6 -8.42 1.87 57.84
CA LYS A 6 -9.77 1.82 58.44
C LYS A 6 -10.38 3.24 58.54
N LEU A 7 -11.72 3.31 58.66
CA LEU A 7 -12.57 4.40 59.22
C LEU A 7 -12.89 5.66 58.35
N GLY A 8 -14.15 6.13 58.32
CA GLY A 8 -15.36 5.51 58.88
C GLY A 8 -16.66 6.32 58.78
N THR A 9 -17.80 5.63 59.01
CA THR A 9 -19.07 6.06 59.68
C THR A 9 -19.66 7.46 59.44
N MET A 10 -20.97 7.66 59.25
CA MET A 10 -22.17 6.83 59.50
C MET A 10 -23.30 7.22 58.49
N ILE A 11 -24.64 7.05 58.62
CA ILE A 11 -25.59 6.72 59.72
C ILE A 11 -26.77 5.86 59.16
N HIS A 12 -27.93 5.79 59.83
CA HIS A 12 -29.08 4.94 59.44
C HIS A 12 -30.43 5.55 59.87
N THR A 13 -31.50 5.40 59.05
CA THR A 13 -32.94 5.22 59.43
C THR A 13 -33.85 5.29 58.18
N GLY A 14 -35.09 4.78 58.26
CA GLY A 14 -36.08 4.85 57.16
C GLY A 14 -37.45 4.22 57.49
N ARG A 15 -38.46 4.47 56.61
CA ARG A 15 -39.87 3.96 56.49
C ARG A 15 -40.67 5.01 55.67
N PHE A 16 -41.91 4.86 55.15
CA PHE A 16 -42.98 3.85 55.28
C PHE A 16 -43.84 3.76 53.97
N LEU A 17 -45.09 3.27 54.03
CA LEU A 17 -46.02 2.85 52.94
C LEU A 17 -47.49 3.07 53.40
N LEU A 18 -48.62 2.92 52.65
CA LEU A 18 -49.00 2.40 51.31
C LEU A 18 -50.46 2.85 50.96
N ARG A 19 -50.89 2.81 49.67
CA ARG A 19 -52.30 2.89 49.15
C ARG A 19 -53.00 4.28 49.23
N ARG A 20 -54.05 4.61 48.43
CA ARG A 20 -55.18 3.82 47.87
C ARG A 20 -55.72 4.32 46.49
N PHE A 21 -56.85 3.77 46.04
CA PHE A 21 -57.45 3.85 44.67
C PHE A 21 -58.43 5.03 44.42
N SER A 22 -58.74 5.32 43.14
CA SER A 22 -60.12 5.43 42.58
C SER A 22 -60.16 5.48 41.02
N ALA A 23 -61.31 5.10 40.43
CA ALA A 23 -61.66 5.05 38.98
C ALA A 23 -63.22 5.08 38.85
N PRO A 24 -63.91 5.05 37.66
CA PRO A 24 -63.46 5.00 36.25
C PRO A 24 -63.93 6.30 35.49
N PRO A 25 -64.77 6.41 34.41
CA PRO A 25 -65.57 5.48 33.56
C PRO A 25 -65.12 5.56 32.04
N PRO A 26 -65.90 5.45 30.91
CA PRO A 26 -65.38 4.78 29.68
C PRO A 26 -65.72 5.37 28.25
N ALA A 27 -65.28 4.62 27.20
CA ALA A 27 -65.88 4.47 25.85
C ALA A 27 -65.62 5.54 24.74
N VAL A 28 -65.57 5.26 23.40
CA VAL A 28 -65.55 4.01 22.58
C VAL A 28 -65.13 4.27 21.10
N ALA A 29 -64.45 3.29 20.45
CA ALA A 29 -64.24 3.08 18.98
C ALA A 29 -63.59 4.20 18.12
N MET A 30 -63.20 4.05 16.83
CA MET A 30 -63.25 2.96 15.81
C MET A 30 -61.82 2.73 15.24
N ALA A 31 -61.31 1.49 15.10
CA ALA A 31 -61.50 0.47 14.04
C ALA A 31 -60.66 0.67 12.75
N VAL A 32 -60.11 -0.43 12.21
CA VAL A 32 -59.18 -0.52 11.06
C VAL A 32 -59.74 -1.51 10.03
N THR A 33 -59.38 -1.37 8.74
CA THR A 33 -59.19 -2.38 7.65
C THR A 33 -59.55 -1.78 6.25
N PRO A 34 -59.33 -2.44 5.09
CA PRO A 34 -57.98 -2.70 4.54
C PRO A 34 -57.86 -2.51 2.99
N SER A 35 -56.67 -2.85 2.46
CA SER A 35 -56.45 -3.64 1.21
C SER A 35 -55.72 -3.01 0.00
N ARG A 36 -55.19 -3.95 -0.81
CA ARG A 36 -54.29 -3.93 -1.99
C ARG A 36 -54.89 -3.14 -3.19
N VAL A 37 -54.19 -2.83 -4.31
CA VAL A 37 -53.69 -3.75 -5.37
C VAL A 37 -52.84 -3.04 -6.46
N SER A 38 -51.75 -3.67 -6.89
CA SER A 38 -51.04 -3.61 -8.22
C SER A 38 -50.37 -2.33 -8.77
N PHE A 39 -49.37 -2.58 -9.63
CA PHE A 39 -48.75 -1.68 -10.61
C PHE A 39 -48.64 -2.46 -11.94
N HIS A 40 -49.24 -2.03 -13.06
CA HIS A 40 -48.89 -2.60 -14.37
C HIS A 40 -49.27 -1.75 -15.62
N ARG A 41 -48.26 -1.57 -16.49
CA ARG A 41 -48.28 -1.58 -17.98
C ARG A 41 -49.01 -0.51 -18.83
N TYR A 42 -48.16 0.16 -19.62
CA TYR A 42 -48.20 0.27 -21.12
C TYR A 42 -48.99 1.37 -21.88
N TYR A 43 -48.29 1.91 -22.90
CA TYR A 43 -48.75 2.63 -24.12
C TYR A 43 -49.68 3.87 -23.92
N SER A 44 -49.80 4.84 -24.84
CA SER A 44 -48.79 5.51 -25.69
C SER A 44 -49.37 6.77 -26.34
N SER A 45 -48.47 7.59 -26.91
CA SER A 45 -48.66 8.37 -28.15
C SER A 45 -49.66 9.55 -28.22
N LYS A 46 -49.08 10.68 -28.69
CA LYS A 46 -49.51 11.54 -29.83
C LYS A 46 -50.39 12.78 -29.63
N PHE A 47 -49.97 13.81 -30.38
CA PHE A 47 -50.70 15.01 -30.85
C PHE A 47 -51.12 16.06 -29.80
N ILE A 48 -51.27 17.34 -30.14
CA ILE A 48 -51.34 18.05 -31.46
C ILE A 48 -50.52 19.37 -31.36
N SER A 49 -49.61 19.69 -32.29
CA SER A 49 -49.73 20.57 -33.49
C SER A 49 -50.04 22.05 -33.19
N LEU A 50 -49.66 23.06 -33.99
CA LEU A 50 -48.97 23.13 -35.30
C LEU A 50 -47.52 23.67 -35.11
N VAL A 51 -46.75 24.31 -36.02
CA VAL A 51 -46.87 24.72 -37.44
C VAL A 51 -45.49 24.74 -38.14
N SER A 52 -45.42 25.01 -39.45
CA SER A 52 -44.21 25.14 -40.31
C SER A 52 -44.62 26.00 -41.54
N PRO A 53 -44.05 25.94 -42.79
CA PRO A 53 -42.79 25.37 -43.29
C PRO A 53 -42.01 26.25 -44.31
N HIS A 54 -40.83 25.81 -44.75
CA HIS A 54 -40.50 25.42 -46.14
C HIS A 54 -39.05 24.83 -46.16
N VAL A 55 -38.67 23.63 -46.64
CA VAL A 55 -39.06 22.78 -47.82
C VAL A 55 -38.36 23.34 -49.09
N SER A 56 -37.48 22.64 -49.82
CA SER A 56 -37.11 21.19 -49.90
C SER A 56 -35.78 20.94 -50.69
N PRO A 57 -35.49 19.78 -51.34
CA PRO A 57 -35.03 18.50 -50.73
C PRO A 57 -33.80 17.80 -51.42
N PHE A 58 -33.37 16.66 -50.84
CA PHE A 58 -32.90 15.36 -51.41
C PHE A 58 -32.35 15.25 -52.87
N SER A 59 -31.47 14.29 -53.23
CA SER A 59 -31.17 12.95 -52.64
C SER A 59 -29.72 12.47 -52.87
N SER A 60 -29.37 11.31 -52.32
CA SER A 60 -28.07 10.64 -52.41
C SER A 60 -28.09 9.36 -53.26
N LEU A 61 -26.94 8.91 -53.79
CA LEU A 61 -26.36 7.57 -53.49
C LEU A 61 -25.01 7.30 -54.22
N PHE A 62 -24.37 6.19 -53.80
CA PHE A 62 -23.21 5.49 -54.36
C PHE A 62 -21.75 5.96 -54.06
N ARG A 63 -20.91 4.91 -53.99
CA ARG A 63 -19.47 4.77 -53.71
C ARG A 63 -19.11 3.34 -54.20
N PRO A 64 -17.83 2.95 -54.31
CA PRO A 64 -16.61 3.72 -54.60
C PRO A 64 -15.77 3.06 -55.74
N GLN A 65 -14.73 3.74 -56.22
CA GLN A 65 -13.52 3.08 -56.74
C GLN A 65 -12.33 4.08 -56.75
N ALA A 66 -11.11 3.58 -56.94
CA ALA A 66 -9.87 4.38 -56.86
C ALA A 66 -8.79 3.80 -57.79
N LEU A 67 -7.88 4.64 -58.30
CA LEU A 67 -6.50 4.27 -58.68
C LEU A 67 -5.60 5.48 -59.06
N SER A 68 -4.28 5.30 -58.81
CA SER A 68 -3.09 5.81 -59.52
C SER A 68 -2.82 7.33 -59.76
N SER A 69 -1.64 7.79 -59.27
CA SER A 69 -0.60 8.67 -59.91
C SER A 69 -0.98 10.02 -60.57
N SER A 70 -0.16 11.09 -60.63
CA SER A 70 1.28 11.37 -60.33
C SER A 70 1.45 12.90 -60.12
N ALA A 71 2.15 13.42 -59.10
CA ALA A 71 3.61 13.66 -58.98
C ALA A 71 4.17 14.91 -59.73
N PHE A 72 5.04 15.67 -59.04
CA PHE A 72 5.82 16.86 -59.48
C PHE A 72 5.03 18.14 -59.82
N SER A 73 5.56 19.37 -59.66
CA SER A 73 6.85 19.83 -59.10
C SER A 73 6.71 21.13 -58.27
N SER A 74 7.76 21.48 -57.52
CA SER A 74 7.91 22.72 -56.76
C SER A 74 8.34 23.92 -57.61
N LEU A 75 7.97 25.14 -57.21
CA LEU A 75 8.97 26.17 -56.84
C LEU A 75 8.36 27.37 -56.09
N SER A 76 9.22 28.10 -55.39
CA SER A 76 8.92 29.05 -54.32
C SER A 76 8.67 30.49 -54.76
N THR A 77 7.81 31.20 -54.02
CA THR A 77 7.96 32.65 -53.74
C THR A 77 7.55 32.94 -52.27
N PRO A 78 8.16 33.94 -51.60
CA PRO A 78 7.94 34.18 -50.17
C PRO A 78 6.65 34.95 -49.89
N THR A 79 5.67 34.32 -49.25
CA THR A 79 4.41 34.98 -48.88
C THR A 79 4.60 35.89 -47.66
N ARG A 80 4.14 37.13 -47.78
CA ARG A 80 4.01 38.12 -46.68
C ARG A 80 3.41 37.49 -45.42
N VAL A 81 3.98 37.82 -44.26
CA VAL A 81 3.41 37.46 -42.95
C VAL A 81 2.03 38.11 -42.79
N GLN A 82 1.01 37.30 -42.51
CA GLN A 82 -0.23 37.78 -41.88
C GLN A 82 -0.09 37.60 -40.37
N VAL A 83 -0.08 38.71 -39.65
CA VAL A 83 -0.35 38.71 -38.21
C VAL A 83 -1.84 38.43 -38.04
N ASP A 84 -2.20 37.44 -37.24
CA ASP A 84 -3.60 37.22 -36.88
C ASP A 84 -4.08 38.37 -35.99
N SER A 85 -5.24 38.95 -36.31
CA SER A 85 -5.81 40.04 -35.52
C SER A 85 -6.40 39.56 -34.18
N THR A 86 -6.58 38.25 -34.01
CA THR A 86 -7.16 37.61 -32.82
C THR A 86 -6.09 37.09 -31.86
N GLU A 87 -6.37 37.16 -30.55
CA GLU A 87 -5.54 36.50 -29.53
C GLU A 87 -5.96 35.05 -29.36
N HIS A 88 -5.01 34.12 -29.50
CA HIS A 88 -5.23 32.68 -29.30
C HIS A 88 -4.73 32.25 -27.92
N GLU A 89 -5.53 31.45 -27.21
CA GLU A 89 -5.07 30.76 -25.99
C GLU A 89 -3.99 29.74 -26.31
N VAL A 90 -3.00 29.59 -25.41
CA VAL A 90 -1.93 28.60 -25.52
C VAL A 90 -1.66 27.97 -24.16
N VAL A 91 -1.26 26.69 -24.15
CA VAL A 91 -0.63 26.04 -23.00
C VAL A 91 0.78 25.62 -23.36
N ILE A 92 1.75 26.02 -22.54
CA ILE A 92 3.18 25.73 -22.71
C ILE A 92 3.68 24.97 -21.48
N ALA A 93 4.35 23.84 -21.67
CA ALA A 93 5.07 23.15 -20.60
C ALA A 93 6.50 23.69 -20.49
N LEU A 94 7.02 23.76 -19.26
CA LEU A 94 8.39 24.14 -18.94
C LEU A 94 9.08 22.98 -18.21
N GLY A 95 10.32 22.67 -18.60
CA GLY A 95 11.17 21.69 -17.92
C GLY A 95 12.63 22.17 -17.78
N SER A 96 13.27 21.94 -16.64
CA SER A 96 14.67 22.33 -16.39
C SER A 96 15.39 21.36 -15.46
N ASN A 97 16.63 20.95 -15.78
CA ASN A 97 17.46 20.13 -14.89
C ASN A 97 18.97 20.48 -14.87
N ILE A 98 19.37 21.64 -15.41
CA ILE A 98 20.75 22.16 -15.27
C ILE A 98 20.73 23.54 -14.59
N GLY A 99 21.67 23.76 -13.67
CA GLY A 99 21.90 25.06 -13.04
C GLY A 99 20.76 25.49 -12.10
N ASN A 100 20.58 26.80 -11.94
CA ASN A 100 19.48 27.34 -11.15
C ASN A 100 18.14 27.19 -11.91
N ARG A 101 17.48 26.05 -11.69
CA ARG A 101 16.23 25.64 -12.34
C ARG A 101 15.10 26.66 -12.16
N MET A 102 15.02 27.32 -11.00
CA MET A 102 13.99 28.33 -10.74
C MET A 102 14.29 29.65 -11.45
N ASN A 103 15.55 30.08 -11.50
CA ASN A 103 15.93 31.26 -12.28
C ASN A 103 15.78 31.02 -13.80
N ASN A 104 16.02 29.79 -14.28
CA ASN A 104 15.71 29.40 -15.66
C ASN A 104 14.21 29.57 -15.96
N PHE A 105 13.32 29.21 -15.04
CA PHE A 105 11.89 29.47 -15.21
C PHE A 105 11.56 30.96 -15.13
N ARG A 106 12.12 31.71 -14.16
CA ARG A 106 11.93 33.17 -14.00
C ARG A 106 12.28 33.92 -15.29
N GLU A 107 13.42 33.62 -15.90
CA GLU A 107 13.88 34.25 -17.14
C GLU A 107 13.09 33.79 -18.38
N ALA A 108 12.73 32.50 -18.47
CA ALA A 108 11.87 32.01 -19.55
C ALA A 108 10.52 32.74 -19.59
N LEU A 109 9.87 32.95 -18.45
CA LEU A 109 8.60 33.68 -18.34
C LEU A 109 8.77 35.17 -18.70
N ARG A 110 9.90 35.79 -18.34
CA ARG A 110 10.25 37.16 -18.73
C ARG A 110 10.42 37.31 -20.23
N LEU A 111 11.14 36.38 -20.87
CA LEU A 111 11.37 36.36 -22.32
C LEU A 111 10.08 36.05 -23.09
N MET A 112 9.24 35.12 -22.62
CA MET A 112 7.91 34.89 -23.19
C MET A 112 7.07 36.18 -23.22
N LYS A 113 7.04 36.93 -22.11
CA LYS A 113 6.34 38.22 -22.01
C LYS A 113 6.91 39.25 -22.98
N LEU A 114 8.24 39.33 -23.13
CA LEU A 114 8.93 40.23 -24.06
C LEU A 114 8.58 39.92 -25.53
N HIS A 115 8.44 38.64 -25.88
CA HIS A 115 8.05 38.20 -27.22
C HIS A 115 6.51 38.12 -27.44
N GLY A 116 5.70 38.79 -26.62
CA GLY A 116 4.26 38.92 -26.87
C GLY A 116 3.42 37.69 -26.51
N ILE A 117 3.87 36.89 -25.52
CA ILE A 117 3.09 35.81 -24.91
C ILE A 117 2.62 36.30 -23.53
N ARG A 118 1.32 36.59 -23.40
CA ARG A 118 0.71 37.12 -22.18
C ARG A 118 0.15 35.98 -21.33
N LEU A 119 0.87 35.63 -20.27
CA LEU A 119 0.49 34.54 -19.35
C LEU A 119 -0.76 34.88 -18.52
N THR A 120 -1.54 33.87 -18.16
CA THR A 120 -2.86 34.00 -17.50
C THR A 120 -3.15 32.97 -16.41
N ARG A 121 -2.44 31.82 -16.37
CA ARG A 121 -2.40 30.83 -15.27
C ARG A 121 -1.04 30.15 -15.20
N HIS A 122 -0.67 29.68 -14.01
CA HIS A 122 0.49 28.83 -13.73
C HIS A 122 0.05 27.55 -12.99
N SER A 123 0.76 26.45 -13.17
CA SER A 123 0.57 25.22 -12.40
C SER A 123 1.20 25.29 -11.01
N CYS A 124 1.16 24.21 -10.23
CA CYS A 124 2.18 23.99 -9.20
C CYS A 124 3.54 23.70 -9.85
N LEU A 125 4.63 23.74 -9.07
CA LEU A 125 5.91 23.17 -9.49
C LEU A 125 5.99 21.71 -9.08
N TYR A 126 6.57 20.89 -9.95
CA TYR A 126 6.81 19.47 -9.68
C TYR A 126 8.27 19.13 -9.92
N GLU A 127 8.94 18.62 -8.89
CA GLU A 127 10.24 17.98 -9.08
C GLU A 127 10.06 16.50 -9.37
N THR A 128 10.67 15.99 -10.44
CA THR A 128 10.47 14.62 -10.92
C THR A 128 11.76 13.89 -11.25
N ALA A 129 11.73 12.57 -11.10
CA ALA A 129 12.79 11.70 -11.60
C ALA A 129 12.88 11.78 -13.15
N PRO A 130 14.07 11.63 -13.74
CA PRO A 130 14.25 11.65 -15.19
C PRO A 130 13.80 10.32 -15.84
N VAL A 131 13.04 10.40 -16.94
CA VAL A 131 12.24 9.27 -17.47
C VAL A 131 12.89 8.50 -18.64
N HIS A 132 13.91 9.05 -19.31
CA HIS A 132 14.49 8.44 -20.54
C HIS A 132 16.00 8.19 -20.46
N VAL A 133 16.77 9.16 -19.99
CA VAL A 133 18.15 8.96 -19.52
C VAL A 133 18.07 9.10 -18.00
N THR A 134 18.30 8.02 -17.24
CA THR A 134 18.08 8.01 -15.79
C THR A 134 19.25 8.61 -15.00
N ASP A 135 20.46 8.56 -15.55
CA ASP A 135 21.67 9.17 -15.01
C ASP A 135 21.74 10.67 -15.36
N GLN A 136 20.92 11.48 -14.67
CA GLN A 136 20.94 12.94 -14.72
C GLN A 136 20.20 13.57 -13.53
N PRO A 137 20.39 14.88 -13.25
CA PRO A 137 19.64 15.57 -12.21
C PRO A 137 18.12 15.56 -12.45
N ARG A 138 17.36 15.66 -11.35
CA ARG A 138 15.89 15.69 -11.34
C ARG A 138 15.35 16.93 -12.06
N PHE A 139 14.27 16.75 -12.82
CA PHE A 139 13.63 17.83 -13.56
C PHE A 139 12.70 18.62 -12.65
N LEU A 140 12.82 19.95 -12.68
CA LEU A 140 11.76 20.85 -12.27
C LEU A 140 10.81 21.02 -13.47
N ASN A 141 9.52 20.80 -13.29
CA ASN A 141 8.50 20.86 -14.33
C ASN A 141 7.35 21.78 -13.90
N ALA A 142 6.77 22.48 -14.87
CA ALA A 142 5.54 23.26 -14.73
C ALA A 142 4.82 23.38 -16.07
N ALA A 143 3.64 23.98 -16.07
CA ALA A 143 2.97 24.48 -17.25
C ALA A 143 2.37 25.87 -16.99
N VAL A 144 2.19 26.63 -18.07
CA VAL A 144 1.52 27.93 -18.06
C VAL A 144 0.45 27.99 -19.14
N ARG A 145 -0.68 28.64 -18.83
CA ARG A 145 -1.70 29.05 -19.78
C ARG A 145 -1.48 30.53 -20.09
N GLY A 146 -1.66 30.93 -21.34
CA GLY A 146 -1.50 32.31 -21.77
C GLY A 146 -2.25 32.59 -23.06
N VAL A 147 -2.04 33.79 -23.62
CA VAL A 147 -2.55 34.19 -24.94
C VAL A 147 -1.44 34.84 -25.77
N THR A 148 -1.51 34.71 -27.09
CA THR A 148 -0.59 35.38 -28.02
C THR A 148 -1.26 35.67 -29.37
N LYS A 149 -0.62 36.53 -30.18
CA LYS A 149 -0.98 36.82 -31.58
C LYS A 149 -0.01 36.18 -32.58
N LEU A 150 1.05 35.52 -32.08
CA LEU A 150 2.01 34.80 -32.90
C LEU A 150 1.36 33.52 -33.46
N PRO A 151 1.36 33.29 -34.79
CA PRO A 151 0.94 32.03 -35.38
C PRO A 151 1.71 30.83 -34.81
N PRO A 152 1.14 29.61 -34.78
CA PRO A 152 1.72 28.46 -34.07
C PRO A 152 3.18 28.14 -34.39
N HIS A 153 3.59 28.24 -35.67
CA HIS A 153 4.98 28.00 -36.09
C HIS A 153 5.93 29.16 -35.78
N GLU A 154 5.42 30.39 -35.71
CA GLU A 154 6.19 31.56 -35.27
C GLU A 154 6.41 31.53 -33.76
N LEU A 155 5.37 31.20 -32.99
CA LEU A 155 5.46 30.92 -31.56
C LEU A 155 6.49 29.82 -31.27
N LEU A 156 6.46 28.70 -32.00
CA LEU A 156 7.48 27.66 -31.85
C LEU A 156 8.90 28.20 -32.12
N THR A 157 9.05 29.05 -33.13
CA THR A 157 10.34 29.67 -33.48
C THR A 157 10.84 30.63 -32.38
N VAL A 158 9.93 31.36 -31.73
CA VAL A 158 10.23 32.17 -30.53
C VAL A 158 10.66 31.28 -29.36
N LEU A 159 9.91 30.24 -29.01
CA LEU A 159 10.24 29.35 -27.89
C LEU A 159 11.57 28.62 -28.11
N LYS A 160 11.87 28.18 -29.35
CA LYS A 160 13.17 27.61 -29.72
C LYS A 160 14.28 28.66 -29.91
N THR A 161 13.99 29.94 -29.76
CA THR A 161 15.00 31.01 -29.63
C THR A 161 15.31 31.26 -28.16
N ILE A 162 14.29 31.43 -27.32
CA ILE A 162 14.41 31.50 -25.85
C ILE A 162 15.23 30.31 -25.31
N GLU A 163 14.96 29.07 -25.76
CA GLU A 163 15.75 27.90 -25.38
C GLU A 163 17.25 28.04 -25.70
N ARG A 164 17.61 28.53 -26.90
CA ARG A 164 19.01 28.64 -27.36
C ARG A 164 19.74 29.77 -26.65
N ASP A 165 19.07 30.91 -26.49
CA ASP A 165 19.60 32.09 -25.79
C ASP A 165 19.87 31.77 -24.31
N MET A 166 19.08 30.86 -23.73
CA MET A 166 19.28 30.30 -22.39
C MET A 166 20.23 29.07 -22.36
N GLY A 167 21.05 28.88 -23.40
CA GLY A 167 22.16 27.92 -23.40
C GLY A 167 21.82 26.50 -23.83
N ARG A 168 20.66 26.23 -24.44
CA ARG A 168 20.36 24.91 -25.01
C ARG A 168 21.17 24.67 -26.29
N THR A 169 22.06 23.69 -26.26
CA THR A 169 22.80 23.17 -27.42
C THR A 169 22.11 21.95 -28.04
N ASP A 170 22.51 21.55 -29.25
CA ASP A 170 22.09 20.31 -29.93
C ASP A 170 22.74 19.06 -29.30
N GLY A 171 22.44 18.82 -28.02
CA GLY A 171 22.93 17.69 -27.24
C GLY A 171 22.16 16.38 -27.45
N ILE A 172 22.44 15.38 -26.59
CA ILE A 172 21.80 14.06 -26.64
C ILE A 172 20.29 14.19 -26.45
N ARG A 173 19.50 13.55 -27.33
CA ARG A 173 18.04 13.54 -27.25
C ARG A 173 17.57 12.98 -25.91
N TYR A 174 16.76 13.76 -25.19
CA TYR A 174 16.30 13.51 -23.81
C TYR A 174 17.36 13.63 -22.70
N GLY A 175 18.55 14.11 -23.01
CA GLY A 175 19.58 14.44 -22.01
C GLY A 175 19.30 15.72 -21.20
N PRO A 176 20.26 16.10 -20.34
CA PRO A 176 20.16 17.28 -19.47
C PRO A 176 20.06 18.59 -20.27
N ARG A 177 19.32 19.58 -19.77
CA ARG A 177 19.27 20.93 -20.38
C ARG A 177 18.84 22.03 -19.40
N PRO A 178 19.25 23.30 -19.64
CA PRO A 178 18.79 24.44 -18.84
C PRO A 178 17.29 24.71 -19.02
N LEU A 179 16.73 24.50 -20.22
CA LEU A 179 15.30 24.71 -20.48
C LEU A 179 14.75 23.83 -21.62
N ASP A 180 13.51 23.35 -21.44
CA ASP A 180 12.63 22.70 -22.41
C ASP A 180 11.28 23.44 -22.42
N LEU A 181 10.83 23.88 -23.60
CA LEU A 181 9.57 24.58 -23.85
C LEU A 181 8.77 23.83 -24.94
N ASP A 182 7.70 23.15 -24.53
CA ASP A 182 6.81 22.36 -25.39
C ASP A 182 5.41 23.01 -25.46
N ILE A 183 4.88 23.29 -26.66
CA ILE A 183 3.50 23.77 -26.85
C ILE A 183 2.55 22.57 -26.71
N LEU A 184 1.75 22.53 -25.64
CA LEU A 184 0.79 21.44 -25.39
C LEU A 184 -0.50 21.62 -26.20
N PHE A 185 -1.04 22.84 -26.22
CA PHE A 185 -2.30 23.23 -26.88
C PHE A 185 -2.19 24.64 -27.44
N TYR A 186 -2.90 24.91 -28.55
CA TYR A 186 -3.04 26.24 -29.16
C TYR A 186 -4.46 26.41 -29.72
N GLY A 187 -5.18 27.41 -29.23
CA GLY A 187 -6.57 27.72 -29.59
C GLY A 187 -7.48 26.48 -29.56
N LYS A 188 -8.39 26.42 -30.53
CA LYS A 188 -9.17 25.20 -30.87
C LYS A 188 -8.54 24.45 -32.06
N MET A 189 -7.22 24.53 -32.24
CA MET A 189 -6.53 24.00 -33.42
C MET A 189 -6.05 22.56 -33.22
N ARG A 190 -6.09 21.77 -34.30
CA ARG A 190 -5.28 20.57 -34.47
C ARG A 190 -4.28 20.80 -35.59
N ILE A 191 -3.00 20.55 -35.31
CA ILE A 191 -1.89 20.77 -36.25
C ILE A 191 -1.11 19.47 -36.35
N ALA A 192 -0.81 19.05 -37.57
CA ALA A 192 0.11 17.94 -37.84
C ALA A 192 1.03 18.39 -38.99
N SER A 193 2.28 18.67 -38.66
CA SER A 193 3.31 19.11 -39.59
C SER A 193 4.68 18.64 -39.11
N ASP A 194 5.64 18.46 -40.02
CA ASP A 194 6.98 17.91 -39.74
C ASP A 194 7.76 18.65 -38.64
N LYS A 195 7.36 19.90 -38.33
CA LYS A 195 7.96 20.77 -37.30
C LYS A 195 7.11 20.95 -36.05
N LEU A 196 5.80 20.67 -36.10
CA LEU A 196 4.85 21.00 -35.03
C LEU A 196 3.61 20.10 -35.07
N ILE A 197 3.29 19.51 -33.92
CA ILE A 197 2.09 18.70 -33.68
C ILE A 197 1.33 19.30 -32.49
N ILE A 198 0.04 19.61 -32.67
CA ILE A 198 -0.85 20.13 -31.63
C ILE A 198 -2.18 19.35 -31.65
N PRO A 199 -2.68 18.85 -30.51
CA PRO A 199 -2.04 18.85 -29.20
C PRO A 199 -0.78 17.96 -29.17
N HIS A 200 0.16 18.27 -28.29
CA HIS A 200 1.47 17.61 -28.25
C HIS A 200 1.34 16.08 -28.08
N GLU A 201 1.82 15.33 -29.08
CA GLU A 201 1.56 13.89 -29.25
C GLU A 201 1.77 13.04 -27.99
N ARG A 202 2.85 13.29 -27.24
CA ARG A 202 3.26 12.49 -26.08
C ARG A 202 2.78 13.05 -24.74
N LEU A 203 1.91 14.06 -24.69
CA LEU A 203 1.44 14.60 -23.40
C LEU A 203 0.67 13.55 -22.59
N TRP A 204 -0.09 12.69 -23.26
CA TRP A 204 -0.92 11.63 -22.66
C TRP A 204 -0.13 10.48 -22.01
N GLU A 205 1.19 10.42 -22.21
CA GLU A 205 2.09 9.38 -21.68
C GLU A 205 2.90 9.86 -20.46
N ARG A 206 2.81 11.15 -20.08
CA ARG A 206 3.78 11.82 -19.21
C ARG A 206 3.09 12.37 -17.93
N PRO A 207 3.22 11.71 -16.76
CA PRO A 207 2.74 12.25 -15.48
C PRO A 207 3.22 13.68 -15.21
N PHE A 208 4.51 13.93 -15.46
CA PHE A 208 5.17 15.24 -15.31
C PHE A 208 4.71 16.33 -16.30
N VAL A 209 3.81 16.01 -17.24
CA VAL A 209 3.13 16.98 -18.11
C VAL A 209 1.63 17.05 -17.80
N LEU A 210 1.00 15.91 -17.50
CA LEU A 210 -0.43 15.86 -17.17
C LEU A 210 -0.76 16.51 -15.82
N ALA A 211 0.05 16.34 -14.77
CA ALA A 211 -0.19 17.02 -13.49
C ALA A 211 -0.12 18.56 -13.62
N PRO A 212 0.95 19.16 -14.18
CA PRO A 212 0.96 20.59 -14.46
C PRO A 212 -0.17 21.07 -15.39
N LEU A 213 -0.58 20.27 -16.37
CA LEU A 213 -1.69 20.61 -17.26
C LEU A 213 -3.03 20.62 -16.51
N VAL A 214 -3.26 19.68 -15.59
CA VAL A 214 -4.49 19.60 -14.79
C VAL A 214 -4.60 20.78 -13.82
N ASP A 215 -3.49 21.23 -13.21
CA ASP A 215 -3.48 22.39 -12.30
C ASP A 215 -4.02 23.69 -12.93
N LEU A 216 -3.73 23.89 -14.23
CA LEU A 216 -4.16 25.04 -15.04
C LEU A 216 -5.67 25.05 -15.33
N LEU A 217 -6.36 23.96 -15.01
CA LEU A 217 -7.77 23.72 -15.28
C LEU A 217 -8.56 23.64 -13.96
N GLY A 218 -9.87 23.86 -14.03
CA GLY A 218 -10.80 23.51 -12.96
C GLY A 218 -11.35 22.09 -13.15
N THR A 219 -11.96 21.53 -12.11
CA THR A 219 -12.85 20.35 -12.25
C THR A 219 -14.13 20.71 -13.00
N ALA A 220 -14.53 21.98 -13.02
CA ALA A 220 -15.51 22.51 -13.97
C ALA A 220 -14.81 23.07 -15.22
N VAL A 221 -15.46 22.91 -16.37
CA VAL A 221 -15.01 23.47 -17.66
C VAL A 221 -15.34 24.97 -17.69
N ASP A 222 -14.32 25.81 -17.84
CA ASP A 222 -14.44 27.28 -17.71
C ASP A 222 -14.82 27.98 -19.03
N ASN A 223 -14.38 27.46 -20.19
CA ASN A 223 -14.74 27.99 -21.51
C ASN A 223 -14.73 26.92 -22.63
N ASP A 224 -15.23 27.28 -23.82
CA ASP A 224 -15.24 26.42 -25.00
C ASP A 224 -13.85 25.89 -25.42
N THR A 225 -12.78 26.64 -25.16
CA THR A 225 -11.42 26.26 -25.58
C THR A 225 -10.95 25.09 -24.74
N VAL A 226 -11.15 25.15 -23.42
CA VAL A 226 -10.93 24.03 -22.49
C VAL A 226 -11.91 22.89 -22.78
N ALA A 227 -13.19 23.17 -23.06
CA ALA A 227 -14.13 22.15 -23.51
C ALA A 227 -13.62 21.40 -24.76
N HIS A 228 -13.04 22.13 -25.70
CA HIS A 228 -12.40 21.55 -26.88
C HIS A 228 -11.17 20.72 -26.50
N TRP A 229 -10.26 21.22 -25.66
CA TRP A 229 -9.09 20.47 -25.19
C TRP A 229 -9.46 19.16 -24.48
N HIS A 230 -10.52 19.15 -23.66
CA HIS A 230 -11.07 17.91 -23.08
C HIS A 230 -11.61 16.97 -24.17
N SER A 231 -12.28 17.47 -25.20
CA SER A 231 -12.74 16.63 -26.32
C SER A 231 -11.61 16.14 -27.24
N LEU A 232 -10.40 16.70 -27.15
CA LEU A 232 -9.22 16.22 -27.85
C LEU A 232 -8.49 15.06 -27.14
N ALA A 233 -8.86 14.72 -25.90
CA ALA A 233 -8.20 13.70 -25.10
C ALA A 233 -8.43 12.27 -25.62
N LEU A 234 -7.54 11.35 -25.23
CA LEU A 234 -7.62 9.93 -25.61
C LEU A 234 -8.76 9.16 -24.92
N HIS A 235 -9.45 9.78 -23.95
CA HIS A 235 -10.41 9.12 -23.07
C HIS A 235 -11.70 9.93 -22.89
N PRO A 236 -12.89 9.29 -22.75
CA PRO A 236 -14.17 10.00 -22.69
C PRO A 236 -14.31 11.00 -21.54
N GLY A 237 -13.63 10.78 -20.41
CA GLY A 237 -13.57 11.73 -19.29
C GLY A 237 -12.54 12.85 -19.44
N GLY A 238 -12.03 13.10 -20.64
CA GLY A 238 -11.15 14.23 -20.94
C GLY A 238 -9.75 14.14 -20.32
N ILE A 239 -9.17 15.31 -20.04
CA ILE A 239 -7.83 15.44 -19.47
C ILE A 239 -7.77 14.85 -18.05
N HIS A 240 -8.76 15.14 -17.20
CA HIS A 240 -8.84 14.62 -15.82
C HIS A 240 -8.85 13.10 -15.74
N GLN A 241 -9.65 12.41 -16.57
CA GLN A 241 -9.60 10.94 -16.64
C GLN A 241 -8.28 10.42 -17.22
N SER A 242 -7.56 11.22 -18.01
CA SER A 242 -6.23 10.86 -18.51
C SER A 242 -5.16 10.96 -17.41
N TRP A 243 -5.30 11.89 -16.46
CA TRP A 243 -4.46 11.97 -15.26
C TRP A 243 -4.72 10.81 -14.29
N GLU A 244 -5.98 10.59 -13.91
CA GLU A 244 -6.37 9.49 -13.01
C GLU A 244 -5.92 8.11 -13.52
N ARG A 245 -5.97 7.88 -14.85
CA ARG A 245 -5.52 6.62 -15.47
C ARG A 245 -4.02 6.34 -15.38
N LEU A 246 -3.19 7.35 -15.13
CA LEU A 246 -1.76 7.16 -14.83
C LEU A 246 -1.50 6.97 -13.32
N GLY A 247 -2.51 7.22 -12.47
CA GLY A 247 -2.45 7.15 -11.01
C GLY A 247 -3.03 8.39 -10.30
N GLY A 248 -3.29 9.48 -11.03
CA GLY A 248 -3.84 10.72 -10.49
C GLY A 248 -3.00 11.30 -9.35
N GLU A 249 -3.65 12.03 -8.43
CA GLU A 249 -3.00 12.60 -7.25
C GLU A 249 -2.32 11.56 -6.34
N SER A 250 -2.59 10.26 -6.48
CA SER A 250 -1.88 9.24 -5.69
C SER A 250 -0.41 9.07 -6.07
N LEU A 251 0.02 9.56 -7.25
CA LEU A 251 1.44 9.61 -7.62
C LEU A 251 2.22 10.69 -6.87
N VAL A 252 1.57 11.80 -6.48
CA VAL A 252 2.24 12.96 -5.91
C VAL A 252 2.67 12.64 -4.47
N GLY A 253 3.98 12.76 -4.20
CA GLY A 253 4.59 12.29 -2.95
C GLY A 253 5.10 10.84 -2.97
N GLN A 254 5.11 10.18 -4.14
CA GLN A 254 5.89 8.95 -4.38
C GLN A 254 7.30 9.27 -4.89
N ASP A 255 8.18 8.26 -4.88
CA ASP A 255 9.54 8.26 -5.46
C ASP A 255 9.53 8.45 -6.99
N GLY A 256 9.18 9.65 -7.44
CA GLY A 256 9.07 9.99 -8.86
C GLY A 256 8.50 11.37 -9.15
N ILE A 257 7.61 11.91 -8.31
CA ILE A 257 7.00 13.24 -8.48
C ILE A 257 6.60 13.86 -7.15
N GLN A 258 7.21 15.00 -6.81
CA GLN A 258 6.92 15.80 -5.60
C GLN A 258 6.41 17.18 -5.99
N ARG A 259 5.37 17.66 -5.31
CA ARG A 259 4.85 19.03 -5.47
C ARG A 259 5.64 19.96 -4.54
N VAL A 260 6.26 20.99 -5.10
CA VAL A 260 7.26 21.83 -4.40
C VAL A 260 6.96 23.32 -4.53
N LEU A 261 7.53 24.11 -3.62
CA LEU A 261 7.43 25.57 -3.58
C LEU A 261 8.86 26.16 -3.47
N PRO A 262 9.24 27.22 -4.22
CA PRO A 262 10.61 27.72 -4.22
C PRO A 262 10.88 28.68 -3.06
N ILE A 263 11.97 28.44 -2.33
CA ILE A 263 12.48 29.33 -1.27
C ILE A 263 13.85 29.84 -1.71
N GLY A 264 13.93 31.09 -2.15
CA GLY A 264 15.13 31.62 -2.81
C GLY A 264 15.48 30.81 -4.07
N ASP A 265 16.56 30.04 -3.98
CA ASP A 265 17.03 29.10 -5.02
C ASP A 265 16.77 27.62 -4.70
N GLU A 266 16.26 27.31 -3.49
CA GLU A 266 15.93 25.95 -3.05
C GLU A 266 14.45 25.58 -3.32
N LEU A 267 14.11 24.30 -3.13
CA LEU A 267 12.76 23.74 -3.34
C LEU A 267 12.27 23.06 -2.06
N TRP A 268 11.17 23.55 -1.49
CA TRP A 268 10.56 23.05 -0.27
C TRP A 268 9.42 22.07 -0.56
N ASP A 269 9.50 20.86 0.01
CA ASP A 269 8.47 19.82 -0.03
C ASP A 269 7.55 19.89 1.20
N PHE A 270 6.52 20.73 1.07
CA PHE A 270 5.43 20.90 2.04
C PHE A 270 4.42 19.74 2.09
N THR A 271 4.64 18.66 1.32
CA THR A 271 3.76 17.48 1.26
C THR A 271 4.27 16.31 2.12
N SER A 272 5.56 16.32 2.45
CA SER A 272 6.24 15.26 3.21
C SER A 272 5.78 15.14 4.68
N ARG A 273 5.45 16.26 5.33
CA ARG A 273 5.02 16.36 6.74
C ARG A 273 4.32 17.69 7.03
N THR A 274 3.78 17.84 8.24
CA THR A 274 3.31 19.12 8.76
C THR A 274 4.50 19.99 9.17
N HIS A 275 4.39 21.31 8.95
CA HIS A 275 5.38 22.31 9.33
C HIS A 275 4.89 23.25 10.43
N VAL A 276 5.77 23.58 11.37
CA VAL A 276 5.42 24.36 12.57
C VAL A 276 5.90 25.81 12.44
N MET A 277 4.98 26.76 12.53
CA MET A 277 5.25 28.20 12.48
C MET A 277 5.08 28.81 13.88
N GLY A 278 6.20 29.21 14.49
CA GLY A 278 6.24 29.87 15.80
C GLY A 278 5.95 31.38 15.70
N ILE A 279 5.01 31.88 16.50
CA ILE A 279 4.56 33.29 16.46
C ILE A 279 5.42 34.18 17.38
N LEU A 280 5.99 35.25 16.82
CA LEU A 280 6.72 36.30 17.54
C LEU A 280 6.02 37.67 17.37
N ASN A 281 5.20 38.07 18.34
CA ASN A 281 4.51 39.38 18.32
C ASN A 281 5.38 40.46 19.00
N LEU A 282 5.84 41.46 18.26
CA LEU A 282 6.69 42.56 18.76
C LEU A 282 5.87 43.75 19.30
N THR A 283 4.65 43.49 19.75
CA THR A 283 3.74 44.50 20.32
C THR A 283 4.16 44.90 21.74
N PRO A 284 3.95 46.16 22.18
CA PRO A 284 4.37 46.63 23.51
C PRO A 284 3.92 45.74 24.68
N ASP A 285 2.67 45.25 24.63
CA ASP A 285 2.08 44.34 25.63
C ASP A 285 2.81 42.98 25.78
N SER A 286 3.75 42.65 24.89
CA SER A 286 4.49 41.37 24.88
C SER A 286 5.82 41.42 25.62
N PHE A 287 6.39 42.61 25.84
CA PHE A 287 7.75 42.82 26.36
C PHE A 287 7.85 44.05 27.28
N SER A 288 6.78 44.39 27.99
CA SER A 288 6.58 45.67 28.72
C SER A 288 7.59 46.00 29.82
N ASP A 289 8.35 45.01 30.28
CA ASP A 289 9.04 45.05 31.57
C ASP A 289 10.53 45.45 31.47
N GLY A 290 10.99 45.88 30.29
CA GLY A 290 12.39 46.22 30.01
C GLY A 290 12.59 47.24 28.89
N GLY A 291 13.82 47.73 28.76
CA GLY A 291 14.21 48.69 27.70
C GLY A 291 14.38 48.03 26.32
N GLN A 292 14.54 48.84 25.26
CA GLN A 292 14.64 48.37 23.86
C GLN A 292 15.67 47.24 23.62
N PHE A 293 16.80 47.27 24.32
CA PHE A 293 17.80 46.19 24.24
C PHE A 293 17.31 44.89 24.88
N GLN A 294 16.58 44.96 26.00
CA GLN A 294 16.01 43.79 26.67
C GLN A 294 14.85 43.19 25.86
N SER A 295 14.02 44.00 25.19
CA SER A 295 13.00 43.46 24.28
C SER A 295 13.62 42.75 23.06
N LEU A 296 14.76 43.24 22.55
CA LEU A 296 15.52 42.56 21.49
C LEU A 296 16.13 41.24 21.98
N GLU A 297 16.82 41.24 23.12
CA GLU A 297 17.40 40.02 23.74
C GLU A 297 16.32 38.98 24.05
N ASN A 298 15.17 39.39 24.59
CA ASN A 298 14.02 38.52 24.86
C ASN A 298 13.42 37.94 23.58
N ALA A 299 13.27 38.75 22.52
CA ALA A 299 12.76 38.27 21.23
C ALA A 299 13.70 37.22 20.61
N VAL A 300 15.01 37.50 20.59
CA VAL A 300 16.04 36.57 20.10
C VAL A 300 16.11 35.29 20.94
N SER A 301 15.98 35.41 22.27
CA SER A 301 15.91 34.26 23.18
C SER A 301 14.69 33.38 22.92
N ARG A 302 13.49 33.98 22.76
CA ARG A 302 12.27 33.23 22.44
C ARG A 302 12.34 32.57 21.06
N VAL A 303 13.06 33.15 20.10
CA VAL A 303 13.30 32.50 18.80
C VAL A 303 14.18 31.26 18.94
N ARG A 304 15.31 31.33 19.67
CA ARG A 304 16.13 30.13 19.97
C ARG A 304 15.31 29.04 20.66
N GLU A 305 14.49 29.44 21.63
CA GLU A 305 13.58 28.54 22.34
C GLU A 305 12.61 27.88 21.36
N MET A 306 11.89 28.64 20.53
CA MET A 306 10.97 28.10 19.51
C MET A 306 11.67 27.18 18.49
N ILE A 307 12.90 27.48 18.07
CA ILE A 307 13.68 26.58 17.19
C ILE A 307 13.96 25.26 17.90
N SER A 308 14.38 25.30 19.18
CA SER A 308 14.63 24.10 19.99
C SER A 308 13.35 23.31 20.34
N GLU A 309 12.21 23.99 20.45
CA GLU A 309 10.87 23.40 20.59
C GLU A 309 10.40 22.70 19.29
N GLY A 310 11.04 22.96 18.15
CA GLY A 310 10.76 22.32 16.86
C GLY A 310 10.10 23.21 15.80
N ALA A 311 10.20 24.54 15.89
CA ALA A 311 9.72 25.44 14.84
C ALA A 311 10.51 25.22 13.54
N ASP A 312 9.82 25.28 12.40
CA ASP A 312 10.40 25.31 11.05
C ASP A 312 10.41 26.74 10.48
N ILE A 313 9.39 27.51 10.85
CA ILE A 313 9.17 28.88 10.41
C ILE A 313 9.04 29.76 11.65
N ILE A 314 9.70 30.91 11.67
CA ILE A 314 9.55 31.96 12.68
C ILE A 314 8.78 33.10 12.05
N ASP A 315 7.59 33.40 12.57
CA ASP A 315 6.68 34.38 11.98
C ASP A 315 6.58 35.62 12.87
N ILE A 316 7.15 36.73 12.37
CA ILE A 316 7.40 37.95 13.12
C ILE A 316 6.34 39.00 12.74
N GLY A 317 5.57 39.48 13.72
CA GLY A 317 4.54 40.51 13.53
C GLY A 317 4.78 41.72 14.43
N ALA A 318 5.00 42.90 13.82
CA ALA A 318 5.21 44.16 14.54
C ALA A 318 3.92 44.97 14.80
N GLN A 319 2.89 44.76 13.96
CA GLN A 319 1.56 45.33 14.13
C GLN A 319 0.55 44.29 14.67
N SER A 320 -0.33 44.72 15.58
CA SER A 320 -1.40 43.87 16.12
C SER A 320 -2.55 43.72 15.13
N THR A 321 -2.83 42.49 14.72
CA THR A 321 -3.97 42.11 13.85
C THR A 321 -5.22 41.69 14.66
N ARG A 322 -5.23 41.94 15.98
CA ARG A 322 -6.33 41.61 16.89
C ARG A 322 -7.57 42.51 16.64
N PRO A 323 -8.80 42.04 16.92
CA PRO A 323 -10.00 42.87 16.82
C PRO A 323 -9.88 44.18 17.62
N MET A 324 -10.23 45.30 17.00
CA MET A 324 -10.16 46.67 17.56
C MET A 324 -8.73 47.15 17.91
N ALA A 325 -7.68 46.51 17.39
CA ALA A 325 -6.32 47.00 17.58
C ALA A 325 -6.08 48.34 16.86
N THR A 326 -5.43 49.28 17.54
CA THR A 326 -4.97 50.55 16.94
C THR A 326 -3.93 50.25 15.85
N ARG A 327 -4.13 50.82 14.65
CA ARG A 327 -3.12 50.75 13.58
C ARG A 327 -1.94 51.67 13.92
N ILE A 328 -0.72 51.19 13.66
CA ILE A 328 0.52 51.99 13.73
C ILE A 328 0.87 52.53 12.34
N SER A 329 1.93 53.33 12.25
CA SER A 329 2.51 53.75 10.95
C SER A 329 3.48 52.69 10.42
N SER A 330 3.76 52.69 9.11
CA SER A 330 4.79 51.82 8.52
C SER A 330 6.16 52.06 9.14
N GLN A 331 6.52 53.31 9.36
CA GLN A 331 7.76 53.70 10.06
C GLN A 331 7.85 53.09 11.47
N GLU A 332 6.77 53.13 12.24
CA GLU A 332 6.71 52.52 13.58
C GLU A 332 6.70 50.98 13.54
N GLU A 333 6.14 50.39 12.48
CA GLU A 333 6.20 48.95 12.23
C GLU A 333 7.63 48.49 11.89
N LEU A 334 8.34 49.25 11.03
CA LEU A 334 9.75 49.05 10.68
C LEU A 334 10.68 49.20 11.89
N GLU A 335 10.51 50.25 12.70
CA GLU A 335 11.33 50.51 13.89
C GLU A 335 11.26 49.38 14.92
N ARG A 336 10.14 48.64 14.97
CA ARG A 336 9.98 47.43 15.79
C ARG A 336 10.52 46.19 15.10
N LEU A 337 10.24 46.03 13.79
CA LEU A 337 10.54 44.82 13.03
C LEU A 337 12.04 44.66 12.74
N LEU A 338 12.67 45.67 12.13
CA LEU A 338 13.99 45.53 11.52
C LEU A 338 15.09 45.11 12.50
N PRO A 339 15.21 45.66 13.72
CA PRO A 339 16.26 45.26 14.67
C PRO A 339 16.15 43.79 15.08
N VAL A 340 14.92 43.27 15.23
CA VAL A 340 14.68 41.87 15.57
C VAL A 340 14.90 40.96 14.37
N LEU A 341 14.44 41.37 13.18
CA LEU A 341 14.61 40.63 11.93
C LEU A 341 16.10 40.42 11.60
N GLU A 342 16.91 41.48 11.67
CA GLU A 342 18.36 41.40 11.44
C GLU A 342 19.06 40.51 12.48
N ALA A 343 18.71 40.67 13.77
CA ALA A 343 19.30 39.87 14.86
C ALA A 343 18.91 38.38 14.77
N VAL A 344 17.67 38.07 14.37
CA VAL A 344 17.19 36.70 14.14
C VAL A 344 17.83 36.09 12.91
N ARG A 345 17.95 36.81 11.79
CA ARG A 345 18.61 36.30 10.57
C ARG A 345 20.10 36.01 10.79
N GLY A 346 20.75 36.73 11.72
CA GLY A 346 22.13 36.48 12.14
C GLY A 346 22.35 35.27 13.06
N LEU A 347 21.30 34.52 13.45
CA LEU A 347 21.43 33.35 14.31
C LEU A 347 21.94 32.11 13.55
N PRO A 348 23.00 31.42 14.04
CA PRO A 348 23.34 30.08 13.56
C PRO A 348 22.18 29.08 13.67
N GLU A 349 21.32 29.24 14.69
CA GLU A 349 20.16 28.39 14.91
C GLU A 349 19.08 28.51 13.81
N MET A 350 19.15 29.55 12.96
CA MET A 350 18.26 29.73 11.80
C MET A 350 18.72 28.96 10.54
N GLU A 351 19.84 28.23 10.58
CA GLU A 351 20.26 27.39 9.45
C GLU A 351 19.20 26.31 9.14
N GLY A 352 18.71 26.29 7.89
CA GLY A 352 17.61 25.41 7.47
C GLY A 352 16.23 25.80 8.04
N LYS A 353 16.05 27.02 8.55
CA LYS A 353 14.78 27.57 9.06
C LYS A 353 14.35 28.80 8.25
N LEU A 354 13.05 29.08 8.24
CA LEU A 354 12.46 30.16 7.45
C LEU A 354 11.98 31.31 8.33
N ILE A 355 12.13 32.55 7.87
CA ILE A 355 11.49 33.73 8.46
C ILE A 355 10.26 34.11 7.65
N SER A 356 9.13 34.23 8.33
CA SER A 356 7.88 34.81 7.84
C SER A 356 7.66 36.17 8.51
N VAL A 357 7.04 37.12 7.81
CA VAL A 357 6.67 38.43 8.36
C VAL A 357 5.18 38.67 8.18
N ASP A 358 4.45 38.81 9.31
CA ASP A 358 3.03 39.13 9.39
C ASP A 358 2.84 40.64 9.23
N THR A 359 2.62 41.09 7.99
CA THR A 359 2.34 42.49 7.65
C THR A 359 1.43 42.59 6.43
N PHE A 360 0.59 43.63 6.41
CA PHE A 360 -0.26 43.99 5.28
C PHE A 360 0.20 45.30 4.59
N ASN A 361 1.38 45.81 4.94
CA ASN A 361 1.93 47.05 4.40
C ASN A 361 3.07 46.76 3.40
N SER A 362 2.99 47.31 2.19
CA SER A 362 3.94 47.02 1.11
C SER A 362 5.34 47.65 1.30
N GLU A 363 5.44 48.76 2.02
CA GLU A 363 6.71 49.39 2.40
C GLU A 363 7.45 48.51 3.43
N VAL A 364 6.72 48.06 4.45
CA VAL A 364 7.22 47.13 5.47
C VAL A 364 7.63 45.80 4.86
N ALA A 365 6.81 45.26 3.95
CA ALA A 365 7.14 44.04 3.21
C ALA A 365 8.40 44.18 2.35
N SER A 366 8.56 45.31 1.66
CA SER A 366 9.74 45.56 0.80
C SER A 366 11.04 45.56 1.61
N GLU A 367 11.07 46.22 2.77
CA GLU A 367 12.26 46.23 3.63
C GLU A 367 12.45 44.92 4.39
N ALA A 368 11.38 44.25 4.82
CA ALA A 368 11.50 42.91 5.41
C ALA A 368 12.21 41.93 4.47
N ILE A 369 11.89 41.97 3.17
CA ILE A 369 12.56 41.18 2.14
C ILE A 369 14.01 41.66 1.94
N SER A 370 14.26 42.97 1.95
CA SER A 370 15.62 43.53 1.85
C SER A 370 16.56 43.03 2.96
N LYS A 371 16.01 42.71 4.14
CA LYS A 371 16.73 42.13 5.29
C LYS A 371 16.65 40.61 5.40
N GLY A 372 16.07 39.92 4.42
CA GLY A 372 16.07 38.45 4.34
C GLY A 372 14.91 37.76 5.05
N ALA A 373 13.70 38.32 5.02
CA ALA A 373 12.48 37.54 5.22
C ALA A 373 12.26 36.56 4.04
N ASP A 374 12.02 35.29 4.33
CA ASP A 374 11.86 34.23 3.32
C ASP A 374 10.42 34.09 2.82
N ILE A 375 9.41 34.47 3.63
CA ILE A 375 7.97 34.37 3.33
C ILE A 375 7.27 35.67 3.74
N LEU A 376 6.33 36.15 2.92
CA LEU A 376 5.43 37.26 3.30
C LEU A 376 4.03 36.77 3.64
N ASN A 377 3.52 37.21 4.80
CA ASN A 377 2.28 36.77 5.40
C ASN A 377 1.30 37.93 5.54
N ASP A 378 0.35 38.03 4.60
CA ASP A 378 -0.61 39.13 4.55
C ASP A 378 -2.01 38.67 4.95
N VAL A 379 -2.41 39.10 6.15
CA VAL A 379 -3.76 38.91 6.71
C VAL A 379 -4.90 39.50 5.86
N SER A 380 -4.59 40.39 4.91
CA SER A 380 -5.53 40.99 3.97
C SER A 380 -5.49 40.40 2.56
N ALA A 381 -4.47 39.60 2.24
CA ALA A 381 -4.17 39.11 0.89
C ALA A 381 -4.17 40.21 -0.20
N GLY A 382 -3.66 41.40 0.12
CA GLY A 382 -3.57 42.59 -0.74
C GLY A 382 -4.80 43.50 -0.68
N ALA A 383 -5.75 43.25 0.23
CA ALA A 383 -6.95 44.05 0.36
C ALA A 383 -6.76 45.37 1.12
N LEU A 384 -5.68 45.51 1.91
CA LEU A 384 -5.37 46.73 2.67
C LEU A 384 -4.29 47.61 2.02
N ASP A 385 -3.49 47.08 1.10
CA ASP A 385 -2.50 47.83 0.32
C ASP A 385 -2.43 47.30 -1.12
N SER A 386 -2.78 48.15 -2.09
CA SER A 386 -2.82 47.82 -3.52
C SER A 386 -1.45 47.61 -4.16
N ASN A 387 -0.36 47.98 -3.49
CA ASN A 387 1.01 47.70 -3.96
C ASN A 387 1.55 46.35 -3.47
N MET A 388 0.90 45.68 -2.50
CA MET A 388 1.42 44.46 -1.89
C MET A 388 1.72 43.36 -2.92
N HIS A 389 0.76 43.07 -3.81
CA HIS A 389 0.96 42.05 -4.85
C HIS A 389 2.12 42.40 -5.81
N LYS A 390 2.40 43.69 -6.03
CA LYS A 390 3.53 44.14 -6.87
C LYS A 390 4.86 43.85 -6.19
N VAL A 391 5.02 44.25 -4.92
CA VAL A 391 6.24 44.01 -4.13
C VAL A 391 6.54 42.51 -4.05
N VAL A 392 5.53 41.68 -3.81
CA VAL A 392 5.67 40.22 -3.74
C VAL A 392 5.89 39.57 -5.12
N ALA A 393 5.34 40.14 -6.20
CA ALA A 393 5.65 39.69 -7.56
C ALA A 393 7.12 39.96 -7.94
N GLU A 394 7.62 41.17 -7.67
CA GLU A 394 8.96 41.65 -8.03
C GLU A 394 10.08 41.02 -7.21
N SER A 395 9.89 40.86 -5.90
CA SER A 395 10.87 40.25 -4.97
C SER A 395 11.14 38.76 -5.20
N GLY A 396 10.16 38.02 -5.71
CA GLY A 396 10.29 36.58 -5.97
C GLY A 396 9.98 35.65 -4.78
N VAL A 397 9.71 36.18 -3.58
CA VAL A 397 9.37 35.39 -2.38
C VAL A 397 7.99 34.70 -2.49
N PRO A 398 7.69 33.69 -1.65
CA PRO A 398 6.35 33.14 -1.48
C PRO A 398 5.39 34.09 -0.78
N TYR A 399 4.10 33.84 -0.99
CA TYR A 399 3.00 34.67 -0.49
C TYR A 399 1.98 33.83 0.27
N MET A 400 1.82 34.09 1.56
CA MET A 400 0.74 33.54 2.38
C MET A 400 -0.45 34.50 2.35
N ALA A 401 -1.51 34.11 1.62
CA ALA A 401 -2.71 34.89 1.42
C ALA A 401 -3.83 34.43 2.37
N MET A 402 -4.17 35.25 3.38
CA MET A 402 -5.24 34.91 4.32
C MET A 402 -6.62 35.43 3.89
N HIS A 403 -7.67 34.71 4.29
CA HIS A 403 -9.05 35.17 4.20
C HIS A 403 -9.42 36.12 5.36
N MET A 404 -9.65 37.40 5.05
CA MET A 404 -10.35 38.35 5.91
C MET A 404 -11.37 39.17 5.11
N ARG A 405 -12.52 39.46 5.74
CA ARG A 405 -13.50 40.46 5.29
C ARG A 405 -13.46 41.68 6.21
N GLY A 406 -13.49 42.87 5.63
CA GLY A 406 -13.22 44.11 6.36
C GLY A 406 -11.74 44.22 6.75
N ASP A 407 -11.50 44.80 7.92
CA ASP A 407 -10.18 45.05 8.51
C ASP A 407 -10.18 44.73 10.02
N PRO A 408 -9.06 44.85 10.77
CA PRO A 408 -9.03 44.54 12.21
C PRO A 408 -10.05 45.31 13.08
N CYS A 409 -10.56 46.46 12.62
CA CYS A 409 -11.60 47.22 13.31
C CYS A 409 -13.02 46.73 12.96
N THR A 410 -13.25 46.32 11.70
CA THR A 410 -14.58 46.02 11.15
C THR A 410 -14.88 44.54 10.94
N MET A 411 -13.87 43.66 10.99
CA MET A 411 -14.02 42.22 10.67
C MET A 411 -15.03 41.47 11.54
N GLN A 412 -15.32 41.95 12.75
CA GLN A 412 -16.30 41.37 13.66
C GLN A 412 -17.68 42.08 13.59
N SER A 413 -17.94 42.87 12.54
CA SER A 413 -19.27 43.45 12.30
C SER A 413 -20.28 42.36 11.92
N GLU A 414 -21.57 42.61 12.21
CA GLU A 414 -22.65 41.69 11.87
C GLU A 414 -22.74 41.41 10.37
N GLU A 415 -22.33 42.37 9.52
CA GLU A 415 -22.22 42.24 8.07
C GLU A 415 -21.07 41.27 7.67
N ASN A 416 -19.85 41.50 8.18
CA ASN A 416 -18.69 40.67 7.83
C ASN A 416 -18.81 39.23 8.36
N LEU A 417 -19.66 39.00 9.37
CA LEU A 417 -19.93 37.69 9.98
C LEU A 417 -21.01 36.85 9.28
N GLN A 418 -21.66 37.35 8.21
CA GLN A 418 -22.71 36.62 7.48
C GLN A 418 -22.14 35.73 6.36
N TYR A 419 -22.33 34.41 6.48
CA TYR A 419 -21.94 33.42 5.48
C TYR A 419 -23.15 32.54 5.15
N GLY A 420 -23.27 32.10 3.90
CA GLY A 420 -24.27 31.11 3.49
C GLY A 420 -23.77 29.69 3.68
N ASP A 421 -22.52 29.45 3.29
CA ASP A 421 -21.77 28.23 3.59
C ASP A 421 -20.30 28.62 3.71
N VAL A 422 -19.82 28.81 4.95
CA VAL A 422 -18.52 29.43 5.23
C VAL A 422 -17.37 28.81 4.44
N CYS A 423 -17.35 27.49 4.23
CA CYS A 423 -16.28 26.84 3.48
C CYS A 423 -16.35 27.13 1.96
N LYS A 424 -17.54 27.29 1.39
CA LYS A 424 -17.70 27.68 -0.02
C LYS A 424 -17.37 29.15 -0.25
N ASP A 425 -17.86 30.00 0.66
CA ASP A 425 -17.68 31.44 0.62
C ASP A 425 -16.17 31.77 0.77
N VAL A 426 -15.52 31.21 1.80
CA VAL A 426 -14.06 31.33 2.03
C VAL A 426 -13.26 30.83 0.84
N ALA A 427 -13.63 29.69 0.24
CA ALA A 427 -12.96 29.16 -0.95
C ALA A 427 -13.09 30.10 -2.17
N SER A 428 -14.27 30.67 -2.40
CA SER A 428 -14.52 31.61 -3.51
C SER A 428 -13.79 32.94 -3.30
N GLU A 429 -13.73 33.44 -2.06
CA GLU A 429 -13.01 34.67 -1.71
C GLU A 429 -11.48 34.47 -1.78
N LEU A 430 -10.93 33.39 -1.22
CA LEU A 430 -9.50 33.04 -1.37
C LEU A 430 -9.10 32.85 -2.83
N TYR A 431 -9.90 32.13 -3.62
CA TYR A 431 -9.65 31.99 -5.06
C TYR A 431 -9.62 33.35 -5.77
N THR A 432 -10.46 34.30 -5.35
CA THR A 432 -10.47 35.65 -5.93
C THR A 432 -9.19 36.41 -5.58
N ARG A 433 -8.77 36.42 -4.30
CA ARG A 433 -7.49 37.02 -3.87
C ARG A 433 -6.28 36.41 -4.57
N PHE A 434 -6.25 35.08 -4.71
CA PHE A 434 -5.23 34.38 -5.49
C PHE A 434 -5.22 34.85 -6.96
N ARG A 435 -6.40 35.01 -7.57
CA ARG A 435 -6.50 35.43 -8.98
C ARG A 435 -6.03 36.87 -9.21
N ASP A 436 -6.22 37.76 -8.25
CA ASP A 436 -5.67 39.13 -8.28
C ASP A 436 -4.13 39.10 -8.17
N ALA A 437 -3.60 38.28 -7.23
CA ALA A 437 -2.16 38.05 -7.06
C ALA A 437 -1.51 37.43 -8.32
N GLU A 438 -2.19 36.48 -8.98
CA GLU A 438 -1.70 35.83 -10.19
C GLU A 438 -1.72 36.75 -11.42
N ILE A 439 -2.70 37.64 -11.53
CA ILE A 439 -2.70 38.70 -12.56
C ILE A 439 -1.54 39.68 -12.32
N SER A 440 -1.25 39.98 -11.05
CA SER A 440 -0.13 40.84 -10.64
C SER A 440 1.26 40.22 -10.85
N GLY A 441 1.34 38.90 -11.09
CA GLY A 441 2.58 38.19 -11.42
C GLY A 441 3.08 37.20 -10.36
N ILE A 442 2.27 36.87 -9.35
CA ILE A 442 2.59 35.86 -8.34
C ILE A 442 2.04 34.50 -8.82
N PRO A 443 2.87 33.57 -9.33
CA PRO A 443 2.41 32.28 -9.86
C PRO A 443 1.87 31.37 -8.75
N ALA A 444 0.95 30.46 -9.09
CA ALA A 444 0.35 29.51 -8.14
C ALA A 444 1.39 28.76 -7.29
N TRP A 445 2.53 28.37 -7.88
CA TRP A 445 3.63 27.70 -7.18
C TRP A 445 4.38 28.56 -6.15
N ARG A 446 4.07 29.85 -6.00
CA ARG A 446 4.56 30.73 -4.92
C ARG A 446 3.49 31.08 -3.89
N VAL A 447 2.24 30.60 -4.03
CA VAL A 447 1.13 30.97 -3.15
C VAL A 447 0.83 29.89 -2.13
N MET A 448 0.63 30.32 -0.89
CA MET A 448 0.08 29.57 0.24
C MET A 448 -1.20 30.26 0.70
N ILE A 449 -2.10 29.56 1.39
CA ILE A 449 -3.41 30.10 1.79
C ILE A 449 -3.74 29.82 3.27
N ASP A 450 -4.30 30.81 3.97
CA ASP A 450 -4.91 30.62 5.29
C ASP A 450 -6.43 30.92 5.22
N PRO A 451 -7.31 29.95 5.54
CA PRO A 451 -8.75 30.17 5.70
C PRO A 451 -9.16 31.23 6.73
N GLY A 452 -8.23 31.78 7.50
CA GLY A 452 -8.40 32.95 8.37
C GLY A 452 -9.10 32.61 9.67
N ILE A 453 -8.51 31.72 10.49
CA ILE A 453 -9.13 31.29 11.75
C ILE A 453 -9.20 32.46 12.75
N GLY A 454 -10.42 32.74 13.23
CA GLY A 454 -10.77 33.88 14.08
C GLY A 454 -10.95 35.21 13.34
N PHE A 455 -10.67 35.27 12.03
CA PHE A 455 -10.84 36.47 11.22
C PHE A 455 -12.18 36.44 10.47
N SER A 456 -13.03 37.41 10.78
CA SER A 456 -14.39 37.54 10.24
C SER A 456 -15.26 36.28 10.43
N LYS A 457 -15.11 35.53 11.54
CA LYS A 457 -15.79 34.23 11.75
C LYS A 457 -16.27 34.02 13.19
N ARG A 458 -17.54 33.61 13.33
CA ARG A 458 -18.17 33.15 14.59
C ARG A 458 -17.58 31.80 15.07
N VAL A 459 -17.91 31.36 16.28
CA VAL A 459 -17.38 30.11 16.87
C VAL A 459 -17.63 28.92 15.94
N GLU A 460 -18.87 28.76 15.51
CA GLU A 460 -19.35 27.76 14.57
C GLU A 460 -18.63 27.81 13.21
N HIS A 461 -18.38 29.01 12.68
CA HIS A 461 -17.69 29.21 11.40
C HIS A 461 -16.21 28.77 11.48
N ASN A 462 -15.56 28.97 12.63
CA ASN A 462 -14.19 28.49 12.84
C ASN A 462 -14.13 26.96 12.95
N LEU A 463 -15.10 26.33 13.62
CA LEU A 463 -15.18 24.87 13.76
C LEU A 463 -15.46 24.17 12.42
N ASP A 464 -16.35 24.74 11.61
CA ASP A 464 -16.63 24.25 10.25
C ASP A 464 -15.37 24.32 9.39
N VAL A 465 -14.68 25.48 9.37
CA VAL A 465 -13.47 25.67 8.55
C VAL A 465 -12.32 24.75 8.99
N ILE A 466 -12.09 24.57 10.29
CA ILE A 466 -11.04 23.66 10.81
C ILE A 466 -11.31 22.20 10.42
N THR A 467 -12.58 21.78 10.42
CA THR A 467 -12.94 20.38 10.19
C THR A 467 -13.13 20.03 8.71
N ASP A 468 -13.64 20.96 7.91
CA ASP A 468 -13.98 20.79 6.50
C ASP A 468 -12.97 21.47 5.54
N LEU A 469 -11.69 21.58 5.91
CA LEU A 469 -10.60 21.98 4.99
C LEU A 469 -10.62 21.25 3.61
N PRO A 470 -10.96 19.94 3.52
CA PRO A 470 -11.10 19.27 2.21
C PRO A 470 -12.19 19.87 1.32
N LYS A 471 -13.25 20.44 1.91
CA LYS A 471 -14.34 21.12 1.20
C LYS A 471 -13.88 22.47 0.63
N ILE A 472 -13.00 23.18 1.35
CA ILE A 472 -12.36 24.40 0.82
C ILE A 472 -11.51 24.04 -0.41
N ARG A 473 -10.69 22.98 -0.33
CA ARG A 473 -9.94 22.48 -1.50
C ARG A 473 -10.87 22.06 -2.65
N GLU A 474 -11.95 21.33 -2.38
CA GLU A 474 -12.94 20.92 -3.41
C GLU A 474 -13.56 22.11 -4.14
N GLU A 475 -13.98 23.15 -3.40
CA GLU A 475 -14.62 24.34 -3.97
C GLU A 475 -13.62 25.22 -4.76
N MET A 476 -12.36 25.30 -4.32
CA MET A 476 -11.29 25.95 -5.10
C MET A 476 -10.94 25.15 -6.38
N ALA A 477 -10.88 23.82 -6.28
CA ALA A 477 -10.57 22.92 -7.40
C ALA A 477 -11.55 23.04 -8.56
N LYS A 478 -12.80 23.48 -8.31
CA LYS A 478 -13.79 23.78 -9.36
C LYS A 478 -13.32 24.86 -10.34
N ARG A 479 -12.42 25.76 -9.93
CA ARG A 479 -11.92 26.90 -10.73
C ARG A 479 -10.43 26.82 -11.08
N SER A 480 -9.60 26.26 -10.20
CA SER A 480 -8.23 25.85 -10.52
C SER A 480 -7.76 24.79 -9.54
N ILE A 481 -7.25 23.69 -10.07
CA ILE A 481 -6.72 22.58 -9.27
C ILE A 481 -5.35 22.94 -8.66
N GLY A 482 -4.52 23.73 -9.35
CA GLY A 482 -3.21 24.13 -8.83
C GLY A 482 -3.29 24.89 -7.50
N VAL A 483 -4.15 25.90 -7.40
CA VAL A 483 -4.33 26.64 -6.13
C VAL A 483 -5.06 25.82 -5.07
N SER A 484 -5.91 24.84 -5.42
CA SER A 484 -6.50 23.95 -4.42
C SER A 484 -5.47 23.00 -3.78
N HIS A 485 -4.32 22.82 -4.43
CA HIS A 485 -3.15 22.11 -3.92
C HIS A 485 -2.08 23.01 -3.26
N ALA A 486 -2.33 24.32 -3.12
CA ALA A 486 -1.46 25.22 -2.35
C ALA A 486 -1.30 24.75 -0.88
N PRO A 487 -0.19 25.08 -0.21
CA PRO A 487 -0.05 24.83 1.22
C PRO A 487 -1.15 25.55 2.00
N ILE A 488 -1.89 24.82 2.85
CA ILE A 488 -2.85 25.41 3.78
C ILE A 488 -2.16 25.69 5.11
N LEU A 489 -2.19 26.94 5.56
CA LEU A 489 -1.87 27.31 6.93
C LEU A 489 -3.16 27.36 7.76
N ILE A 490 -3.07 27.02 9.05
CA ILE A 490 -4.11 27.33 10.04
C ILE A 490 -3.51 28.00 11.29
N GLY A 491 -4.11 29.10 11.74
CA GLY A 491 -3.72 29.81 12.96
C GLY A 491 -4.79 29.83 14.07
N PRO A 492 -5.21 28.69 14.65
CA PRO A 492 -6.19 28.66 15.73
C PRO A 492 -5.64 29.08 17.11
N SER A 493 -4.31 29.18 17.25
CA SER A 493 -3.63 29.25 18.54
C SER A 493 -4.11 30.39 19.45
N ARG A 494 -4.56 30.03 20.65
CA ARG A 494 -5.04 30.92 21.73
C ARG A 494 -6.21 31.85 21.35
N LYS A 495 -6.84 31.66 20.19
CA LYS A 495 -7.97 32.48 19.67
C LYS A 495 -9.18 32.39 20.60
N ARG A 496 -9.99 33.47 20.64
CA ARG A 496 -11.10 33.64 21.61
C ARG A 496 -12.11 32.49 21.59
N PHE A 497 -12.49 32.01 20.40
CA PHE A 497 -13.51 30.95 20.24
C PHE A 497 -13.16 29.64 20.98
N LEU A 498 -11.87 29.32 21.15
CA LEU A 498 -11.44 28.17 21.96
C LEU A 498 -11.70 28.42 23.46
N GLY A 499 -11.46 29.66 23.92
CA GLY A 499 -11.82 30.11 25.25
C GLY A 499 -13.32 30.09 25.49
N ASP A 500 -14.12 30.54 24.52
CA ASP A 500 -15.58 30.55 24.59
C ASP A 500 -16.17 29.12 24.68
N ILE A 501 -15.55 28.15 23.99
CA ILE A 501 -15.92 26.72 24.09
C ILE A 501 -15.50 26.11 25.44
N CYS A 502 -14.31 26.46 25.94
CA CYS A 502 -13.71 25.76 27.07
C CYS A 502 -14.04 26.39 28.44
N GLY A 503 -14.38 27.68 28.48
CA GLY A 503 -14.54 28.47 29.70
C GLY A 503 -13.29 29.27 30.10
N HIS A 504 -12.34 29.47 29.18
CA HIS A 504 -11.03 30.09 29.46
C HIS A 504 -10.92 31.51 28.89
N PRO A 505 -11.09 32.57 29.73
CA PRO A 505 -11.05 33.97 29.28
C PRO A 505 -9.64 34.45 28.96
N GLU A 506 -8.62 33.88 29.61
CA GLU A 506 -7.22 34.17 29.34
C GLU A 506 -6.69 33.43 28.11
N ALA A 507 -5.67 33.98 27.47
CA ALA A 507 -5.10 33.41 26.25
C ALA A 507 -4.19 32.20 26.52
N ALA A 508 -3.41 32.22 27.60
CA ALA A 508 -2.42 31.19 27.91
C ALA A 508 -3.06 29.83 28.29
N GLU A 509 -4.24 29.84 28.92
CA GLU A 509 -4.95 28.60 29.29
C GLU A 509 -5.49 27.79 28.10
N ARG A 510 -5.39 28.31 26.86
CA ARG A 510 -6.01 27.71 25.67
C ARG A 510 -5.07 26.79 24.88
N ASP A 511 -3.92 26.40 25.43
CA ASP A 511 -2.95 25.60 24.68
C ASP A 511 -3.44 24.17 24.41
N ALA A 512 -4.10 23.52 25.38
CA ALA A 512 -4.71 22.21 25.15
C ALA A 512 -5.83 22.24 24.09
N ALA A 513 -6.69 23.26 24.14
CA ALA A 513 -7.71 23.52 23.13
C ALA A 513 -7.09 23.88 21.76
N THR A 514 -5.93 24.53 21.75
CA THR A 514 -5.13 24.79 20.54
C THR A 514 -4.65 23.47 19.94
N VAL A 515 -3.99 22.60 20.72
CA VAL A 515 -3.49 21.29 20.28
C VAL A 515 -4.63 20.45 19.68
N ALA A 516 -5.81 20.44 20.30
CA ALA A 516 -6.99 19.78 19.76
C ALA A 516 -7.43 20.36 18.40
N SER A 517 -7.52 21.69 18.28
CA SER A 517 -7.89 22.35 17.02
C SER A 517 -6.86 22.17 15.90
N VAL A 518 -5.57 22.13 16.26
CA VAL A 518 -4.44 21.86 15.38
C VAL A 518 -4.49 20.42 14.88
N THR A 519 -4.65 19.45 15.79
CA THR A 519 -4.80 18.03 15.48
C THR A 519 -5.95 17.79 14.48
N ALA A 520 -7.11 18.41 14.72
CA ALA A 520 -8.26 18.31 13.83
C ALA A 520 -7.97 18.86 12.42
N GLY A 521 -7.28 20.00 12.32
CA GLY A 521 -6.93 20.62 11.05
C GLY A 521 -5.83 19.90 10.27
N ILE A 522 -4.80 19.35 10.93
CA ILE A 522 -3.78 18.51 10.28
C ILE A 522 -4.43 17.24 9.70
N LEU A 523 -5.27 16.57 10.49
CA LEU A 523 -6.05 15.41 10.01
C LEU A 523 -7.08 15.79 8.92
N GLY A 524 -7.39 17.08 8.76
CA GLY A 524 -8.16 17.67 7.65
C GLY A 524 -7.32 18.11 6.44
N GLY A 525 -5.99 18.03 6.49
CA GLY A 525 -5.09 18.38 5.38
C GLY A 525 -4.55 19.82 5.39
N ALA A 526 -4.36 20.42 6.57
CA ALA A 526 -3.45 21.56 6.74
C ALA A 526 -1.99 21.13 6.58
N ASN A 527 -1.15 22.00 6.02
CA ASN A 527 0.29 21.79 5.81
C ASN A 527 1.13 22.53 6.86
N ILE A 528 0.66 23.69 7.33
CA ILE A 528 1.39 24.60 8.22
C ILE A 528 0.51 24.97 9.42
N ILE A 529 1.08 24.99 10.61
CA ILE A 529 0.35 25.33 11.85
C ILE A 529 0.99 26.54 12.54
N ARG A 530 0.23 27.62 12.74
CA ARG A 530 0.71 28.89 13.32
C ARG A 530 0.37 28.97 14.82
N VAL A 531 1.39 28.90 15.68
CA VAL A 531 1.26 28.58 17.11
C VAL A 531 2.20 29.40 18.03
N HIS A 532 1.74 29.69 19.26
CA HIS A 532 2.55 30.38 20.28
C HIS A 532 3.44 29.42 21.09
N ASN A 533 2.84 28.30 21.52
CA ASN A 533 3.51 27.17 22.17
C ASN A 533 3.89 26.20 21.04
N VAL A 534 5.18 26.13 20.72
CA VAL A 534 5.68 25.35 19.58
C VAL A 534 5.83 23.90 20.01
N LYS A 535 6.37 23.63 21.20
CA LYS A 535 6.67 22.28 21.72
C LYS A 535 5.47 21.33 21.62
N ASP A 536 4.34 21.73 22.20
CA ASP A 536 3.16 20.88 22.29
C ASP A 536 2.53 20.64 20.91
N ASN A 537 2.63 21.62 20.02
CA ASN A 537 2.05 21.55 18.68
C ASN A 537 2.98 20.85 17.67
N ALA A 538 4.30 20.89 17.88
CA ALA A 538 5.27 20.04 17.18
C ALA A 538 5.06 18.57 17.53
N ASP A 539 4.80 18.24 18.80
CA ASP A 539 4.43 16.89 19.23
C ASP A 539 3.09 16.43 18.63
N ALA A 540 2.09 17.32 18.59
CA ALA A 540 0.84 17.05 17.90
C ALA A 540 1.04 16.76 16.40
N ALA A 541 1.90 17.54 15.73
CA ALA A 541 2.28 17.33 14.34
C ALA A 541 2.96 15.98 14.12
N LYS A 542 3.98 15.62 14.92
CA LYS A 542 4.65 14.30 14.86
C LYS A 542 3.64 13.13 14.94
N VAL A 543 2.67 13.21 15.85
CA VAL A 543 1.61 12.20 16.03
C VAL A 543 0.67 12.17 14.82
N CYS A 544 0.19 13.33 14.34
CA CYS A 544 -0.69 13.40 13.17
C CYS A 544 0.01 12.90 11.89
N ASP A 545 1.26 13.30 11.66
CA ASP A 545 2.04 12.87 10.50
C ASP A 545 2.34 11.36 10.55
N ALA A 546 2.48 10.76 11.73
CA ALA A 546 2.57 9.31 11.88
C ALA A 546 1.24 8.62 11.49
N MET A 547 0.09 9.16 11.90
CA MET A 547 -1.24 8.66 11.50
C MET A 547 -1.48 8.80 9.98
N LEU A 548 -1.14 9.94 9.39
CA LEU A 548 -1.34 10.22 7.96
C LEU A 548 -0.43 9.36 7.08
N ARG A 549 0.86 9.21 7.42
CA ARG A 549 1.80 8.30 6.72
C ARG A 549 1.43 6.82 6.85
N ARG A 550 0.56 6.44 7.81
CA ARG A 550 -0.01 5.09 7.92
C ARG A 550 -1.24 4.95 7.04
N ARG A 551 -2.19 5.88 7.12
CA ARG A 551 -3.41 5.90 6.28
C ARG A 551 -3.12 6.01 4.78
N GLY A 552 -2.14 6.82 4.37
CA GLY A 552 -1.75 6.95 2.96
C GLY A 552 -1.32 5.61 2.34
N ARG A 553 -0.51 4.83 3.07
CA ARG A 553 -0.08 3.49 2.63
C ARG A 553 -1.26 2.50 2.53
N MET A 554 -2.19 2.51 3.49
CA MET A 554 -3.41 1.69 3.43
C MET A 554 -4.33 2.09 2.26
N LEU A 555 -4.49 3.39 1.99
CA LEU A 555 -5.30 3.89 0.89
C LEU A 555 -4.72 3.55 -0.48
N MET A 556 -3.40 3.49 -0.64
CA MET A 556 -2.77 2.98 -1.87
C MET A 556 -3.08 1.49 -2.09
N MET A 557 -2.93 0.65 -1.06
CA MET A 557 -3.25 -0.78 -1.15
C MET A 557 -4.73 -1.00 -1.54
N GLY A 558 -5.66 -0.20 -1.00
CA GLY A 558 -7.08 -0.23 -1.38
C GLY A 558 -7.40 0.31 -2.78
N LYS A 559 -6.77 1.41 -3.20
CA LYS A 559 -6.96 1.98 -4.55
C LYS A 559 -6.41 1.09 -5.66
N LEU A 560 -5.30 0.39 -5.41
CA LEU A 560 -4.71 -0.53 -6.40
C LEU A 560 -5.71 -1.64 -6.79
N GLY A 561 -6.41 -2.23 -5.81
CA GLY A 561 -7.45 -3.24 -6.04
C GLY A 561 -8.69 -2.73 -6.80
N THR A 562 -9.02 -1.44 -6.68
CA THR A 562 -10.17 -0.84 -7.40
C THR A 562 -9.81 -0.35 -8.81
N MET A 563 -8.58 0.09 -9.05
CA MET A 563 -8.16 0.59 -10.37
C MET A 563 -8.05 -0.54 -11.42
N ILE A 564 -7.76 -1.78 -10.98
CA ILE A 564 -7.74 -2.99 -11.82
C ILE A 564 -9.10 -3.25 -12.49
N HIS A 565 -10.23 -2.81 -11.91
CA HIS A 565 -11.57 -3.01 -12.46
C HIS A 565 -11.93 -2.16 -13.70
N THR A 566 -11.13 -1.16 -14.11
CA THR A 566 -11.47 -0.25 -15.24
C THR A 566 -10.35 -0.06 -16.27
N GLY A 567 -9.61 -1.14 -16.53
CA GLY A 567 -8.37 -1.13 -17.32
C GLY A 567 -8.45 -0.50 -18.71
N ARG A 568 -7.46 0.36 -19.03
CA ARG A 568 -6.83 0.49 -20.35
C ARG A 568 -5.66 1.49 -20.26
N PHE A 569 -4.43 1.01 -20.42
CA PHE A 569 -3.35 1.82 -21.00
C PHE A 569 -2.42 0.94 -21.85
N LEU A 570 -2.09 1.46 -23.03
CA LEU A 570 -1.09 0.86 -23.92
C LEU A 570 0.29 1.33 -23.49
N LEU A 571 1.30 0.48 -23.64
CA LEU A 571 2.70 0.90 -23.72
C LEU A 571 3.25 0.46 -25.07
N ARG A 572 3.45 1.43 -25.97
CA ARG A 572 4.29 1.23 -27.16
C ARG A 572 5.76 1.25 -26.73
N ARG A 573 6.56 0.39 -27.37
CA ARG A 573 8.01 0.33 -27.13
C ARG A 573 8.68 1.61 -27.62
N PHE A 574 9.68 2.07 -26.88
CA PHE A 574 10.91 2.58 -27.48
C PHE A 574 12.05 1.62 -27.13
N SER A 575 12.95 1.40 -28.08
CA SER A 575 14.06 0.45 -27.94
C SER A 575 15.25 0.98 -28.74
N ALA A 576 16.42 1.00 -28.12
CA ALA A 576 17.72 1.22 -28.76
C ALA A 576 18.76 0.32 -28.04
N PRO A 577 19.74 -0.27 -28.74
CA PRO A 577 20.51 -1.39 -28.20
C PRO A 577 21.97 -1.04 -27.81
N PRO A 578 22.64 -1.89 -27.00
CA PRO A 578 24.10 -2.00 -27.00
C PRO A 578 24.61 -2.66 -28.31
N PRO A 579 25.84 -2.35 -28.75
CA PRO A 579 26.42 -2.93 -29.97
C PRO A 579 26.94 -4.36 -29.76
N ALA A 580 27.06 -5.11 -30.86
CA ALA A 580 27.64 -6.45 -30.86
C ALA A 580 29.17 -6.43 -31.07
N VAL A 581 29.85 -7.41 -30.46
CA VAL A 581 31.19 -7.86 -30.87
C VAL A 581 31.10 -9.36 -31.16
N ALA A 582 31.73 -9.82 -32.25
CA ALA A 582 31.58 -11.19 -32.74
C ALA A 582 32.93 -11.81 -33.12
N MET A 583 33.15 -13.06 -32.69
CA MET A 583 34.01 -14.10 -33.27
C MET A 583 33.54 -15.42 -32.63
N ALA A 584 33.05 -16.47 -33.31
CA ALA A 584 33.42 -17.14 -34.56
C ALA A 584 34.62 -18.11 -34.42
N VAL A 585 34.35 -19.42 -34.41
CA VAL A 585 35.04 -20.52 -35.13
C VAL A 585 34.24 -21.84 -34.94
N THR A 586 34.55 -22.87 -35.73
CA THR A 586 33.65 -23.97 -36.14
C THR A 586 33.76 -25.31 -35.35
N PRO A 587 32.78 -26.24 -35.49
CA PRO A 587 32.65 -27.41 -34.62
C PRO A 587 33.15 -28.74 -35.22
N SER A 588 33.25 -29.78 -34.37
CA SER A 588 33.41 -31.18 -34.77
C SER A 588 32.43 -32.12 -34.04
N ARG A 589 32.10 -33.26 -34.68
CA ARG A 589 31.10 -34.28 -34.29
C ARG A 589 31.52 -35.04 -33.00
N VAL A 590 30.70 -35.81 -32.28
CA VAL A 590 29.88 -36.98 -32.69
C VAL A 590 28.62 -37.18 -31.80
N SER A 591 27.63 -37.89 -32.34
CA SER A 591 26.27 -38.17 -31.83
C SER A 591 26.15 -39.40 -30.91
N PHE A 592 25.06 -39.52 -30.12
CA PHE A 592 24.02 -40.56 -30.32
C PHE A 592 22.71 -40.35 -29.52
N HIS A 593 21.69 -41.14 -29.91
CA HIS A 593 20.33 -41.42 -29.39
C HIS A 593 20.08 -41.48 -27.86
N ARG A 594 18.83 -41.54 -27.33
CA ARG A 594 17.46 -41.13 -27.75
C ARG A 594 16.49 -41.32 -26.55
N TYR A 595 15.48 -40.44 -26.45
CA TYR A 595 14.06 -40.73 -26.08
C TYR A 595 13.75 -41.45 -24.74
N TYR A 596 13.55 -40.64 -23.68
CA TYR A 596 12.41 -40.64 -22.74
C TYR A 596 11.71 -41.91 -22.21
N SER A 597 11.50 -41.92 -20.88
CA SER A 597 10.24 -41.58 -20.18
C SER A 597 8.89 -42.25 -20.61
N SER A 598 8.03 -42.79 -19.72
CA SER A 598 8.12 -43.06 -18.24
C SER A 598 6.84 -43.78 -17.65
N LYS A 599 6.64 -43.81 -16.30
CA LYS A 599 5.43 -43.84 -15.38
C LYS A 599 4.09 -44.65 -15.64
N PHE A 600 3.19 -44.62 -14.62
CA PHE A 600 1.68 -44.54 -14.67
C PHE A 600 0.73 -45.62 -14.05
N ILE A 601 -0.53 -45.79 -14.55
CA ILE A 601 -1.79 -46.27 -13.86
C ILE A 601 -1.88 -47.81 -13.62
N SER A 602 -2.78 -48.47 -12.84
CA SER A 602 -4.11 -48.23 -12.18
C SER A 602 -4.04 -48.38 -10.62
N LEU A 603 -5.03 -48.56 -9.70
CA LEU A 603 -6.53 -48.74 -9.61
C LEU A 603 -7.14 -50.16 -9.86
N VAL A 604 -8.12 -50.72 -9.10
CA VAL A 604 -8.68 -50.46 -7.72
C VAL A 604 -9.31 -51.73 -7.07
N SER A 605 -9.27 -51.86 -5.73
CA SER A 605 -10.09 -52.79 -4.86
C SER A 605 -9.86 -54.34 -4.99
N PRO A 606 -10.39 -55.22 -4.10
CA PRO A 606 -9.60 -55.61 -2.92
C PRO A 606 -9.62 -57.12 -2.48
N HIS A 607 -8.71 -57.43 -1.55
CA HIS A 607 -8.71 -58.55 -0.57
C HIS A 607 -8.41 -60.01 -1.00
N VAL A 608 -7.69 -60.69 -0.08
CA VAL A 608 -7.36 -62.13 0.05
C VAL A 608 -6.36 -62.71 -0.97
N SER A 609 -5.14 -62.98 -0.47
CA SER A 609 -4.08 -63.85 -1.03
C SER A 609 -4.37 -65.34 -0.77
N PRO A 610 -3.64 -66.35 -1.31
CA PRO A 610 -2.30 -66.26 -1.94
C PRO A 610 -2.01 -67.20 -3.16
N PHE A 611 -0.72 -67.25 -3.54
CA PHE A 611 0.01 -68.32 -4.26
C PHE A 611 -0.08 -68.51 -5.81
N SER A 612 1.08 -68.21 -6.45
CA SER A 612 1.81 -68.96 -7.50
C SER A 612 1.23 -69.28 -8.90
N SER A 613 1.96 -68.78 -9.92
CA SER A 613 2.32 -69.44 -11.22
C SER A 613 1.18 -69.77 -12.22
N LEU A 614 1.35 -69.74 -13.55
CA LEU A 614 2.37 -70.39 -14.40
C LEU A 614 2.50 -69.72 -15.81
N PHE A 615 3.67 -69.88 -16.42
CA PHE A 615 3.99 -70.00 -17.87
C PHE A 615 3.29 -69.15 -18.97
N ARG A 616 4.11 -68.27 -19.58
CA ARG A 616 4.62 -68.22 -20.98
C ARG A 616 3.73 -68.59 -22.22
N PRO A 617 4.08 -68.06 -23.44
CA PRO A 617 3.11 -67.85 -24.52
C PRO A 617 3.42 -68.53 -25.87
N GLN A 618 2.44 -68.45 -26.79
CA GLN A 618 2.51 -68.50 -28.26
C GLN A 618 1.22 -67.83 -28.80
N ALA A 619 1.02 -67.44 -30.07
CA ALA A 619 1.84 -66.91 -31.18
C ALA A 619 0.88 -66.80 -32.41
N LEU A 620 1.27 -66.10 -33.49
CA LEU A 620 0.53 -66.02 -34.79
C LEU A 620 -0.82 -65.25 -34.75
N SER A 621 -1.38 -64.69 -35.85
CA SER A 621 -0.82 -64.25 -37.15
C SER A 621 -1.77 -63.25 -37.85
N SER A 622 -1.34 -62.63 -38.95
CA SER A 622 -2.00 -61.49 -39.62
C SER A 622 -2.99 -61.82 -40.75
N SER A 623 -4.21 -61.28 -40.67
CA SER A 623 -5.11 -60.96 -41.81
C SER A 623 -6.32 -60.16 -41.30
N ALA A 624 -6.88 -59.15 -41.98
CA ALA A 624 -6.59 -58.53 -43.27
C ALA A 624 -6.90 -57.02 -43.23
N PHE A 625 -6.50 -56.26 -44.25
CA PHE A 625 -6.71 -54.80 -44.33
C PHE A 625 -7.39 -54.39 -45.66
N SER A 626 -8.61 -53.86 -45.57
CA SER A 626 -9.31 -53.15 -46.65
C SER A 626 -10.46 -52.35 -46.01
N SER A 627 -10.74 -51.09 -46.34
CA SER A 627 -10.35 -50.32 -47.52
C SER A 627 -10.13 -48.82 -47.22
N LEU A 628 -9.48 -48.12 -48.16
CA LEU A 628 -9.56 -46.67 -48.53
C LEU A 628 -9.94 -45.63 -47.43
N SER A 629 -9.20 -44.54 -47.21
CA SER A 629 -8.26 -43.81 -48.08
C SER A 629 -7.20 -42.96 -47.33
N THR A 630 -6.13 -42.58 -48.03
CA THR A 630 -5.08 -41.59 -47.63
C THR A 630 -5.55 -40.14 -47.88
N PRO A 631 -4.96 -39.07 -47.28
CA PRO A 631 -3.59 -38.92 -46.71
C PRO A 631 -3.59 -38.47 -45.21
N THR A 632 -2.47 -38.21 -44.50
CA THR A 632 -1.09 -37.83 -44.89
C THR A 632 -0.04 -38.41 -43.92
N ARG A 633 1.18 -38.67 -44.41
CA ARG A 633 2.29 -39.26 -43.64
C ARG A 633 3.04 -38.20 -42.82
N VAL A 634 2.81 -38.16 -41.51
CA VAL A 634 3.55 -37.28 -40.57
C VAL A 634 4.88 -37.92 -40.17
N GLN A 635 5.96 -37.15 -40.18
CA GLN A 635 7.25 -37.58 -39.59
C GLN A 635 7.21 -37.37 -38.07
N VAL A 636 7.57 -38.40 -37.30
CA VAL A 636 7.84 -38.25 -35.87
C VAL A 636 9.23 -37.67 -35.72
N ASP A 637 9.33 -36.43 -35.25
CA ASP A 637 10.61 -35.78 -34.95
C ASP A 637 11.35 -36.53 -33.82
N SER A 638 12.66 -36.33 -33.73
CA SER A 638 13.56 -37.00 -32.80
C SER A 638 14.26 -36.06 -31.81
N THR A 639 13.62 -34.93 -31.48
CA THR A 639 14.10 -33.91 -30.53
C THR A 639 13.31 -33.89 -29.22
N GLU A 640 13.93 -33.45 -28.12
CA GLU A 640 13.23 -33.19 -26.85
C GLU A 640 12.52 -31.84 -26.95
N HIS A 641 11.24 -31.75 -26.58
CA HIS A 641 10.49 -30.50 -26.59
C HIS A 641 10.02 -30.13 -25.19
N GLU A 642 10.46 -28.99 -24.66
CA GLU A 642 9.89 -28.47 -23.42
C GLU A 642 8.40 -28.18 -23.56
N VAL A 643 7.65 -28.45 -22.50
CA VAL A 643 6.20 -28.24 -22.44
C VAL A 643 5.82 -27.66 -21.09
N VAL A 644 4.84 -26.76 -21.10
CA VAL A 644 4.16 -26.31 -19.88
C VAL A 644 2.69 -26.70 -19.97
N ILE A 645 2.20 -27.40 -18.95
CA ILE A 645 0.83 -27.91 -18.88
C ILE A 645 0.17 -27.33 -17.63
N ALA A 646 -0.99 -26.71 -17.79
CA ALA A 646 -1.86 -26.34 -16.67
C ALA A 646 -2.74 -27.54 -16.28
N LEU A 647 -2.94 -27.72 -14.98
CA LEU A 647 -3.88 -28.69 -14.40
C LEU A 647 -5.00 -27.93 -13.68
N GLY A 648 -6.24 -28.37 -13.86
CA GLY A 648 -7.41 -27.87 -13.12
C GLY A 648 -8.33 -29.02 -12.67
N SER A 649 -8.87 -28.95 -11.44
CA SER A 649 -9.79 -29.98 -10.91
C SER A 649 -10.79 -29.36 -9.93
N ASN A 650 -12.09 -29.65 -10.05
CA ASN A 650 -13.09 -29.24 -9.05
C ASN A 650 -14.13 -30.30 -8.64
N ILE A 651 -14.14 -31.50 -9.22
CA ILE A 651 -14.96 -32.64 -8.77
C ILE A 651 -14.11 -33.70 -8.08
N GLY A 652 -14.62 -34.28 -6.98
CA GLY A 652 -14.02 -35.44 -6.30
C GLY A 652 -12.79 -35.09 -5.46
N ASN A 653 -11.93 -36.07 -5.19
CA ASN A 653 -10.66 -35.82 -4.50
C ASN A 653 -9.69 -35.12 -5.46
N ARG A 654 -9.75 -33.78 -5.50
CA ARG A 654 -8.95 -32.91 -6.39
C ARG A 654 -7.45 -33.17 -6.28
N MET A 655 -6.94 -33.46 -5.08
CA MET A 655 -5.52 -33.75 -4.89
C MET A 655 -5.16 -35.15 -5.38
N ASN A 656 -6.02 -36.15 -5.20
CA ASN A 656 -5.80 -37.46 -5.83
C ASN A 656 -5.94 -37.39 -7.36
N ASN A 657 -6.85 -36.58 -7.89
CA ASN A 657 -6.95 -36.31 -9.32
C ASN A 657 -5.66 -35.70 -9.85
N PHE A 658 -5.00 -34.82 -9.10
CA PHE A 658 -3.67 -34.30 -9.44
C PHE A 658 -2.56 -35.33 -9.24
N ARG A 659 -2.56 -36.12 -8.15
CA ARG A 659 -1.58 -37.21 -7.94
C ARG A 659 -1.65 -38.20 -9.09
N GLU A 660 -2.85 -38.64 -9.50
CA GLU A 660 -3.02 -39.43 -10.71
C GLU A 660 -2.64 -38.64 -11.96
N ALA A 661 -3.12 -37.41 -12.19
CA ALA A 661 -2.75 -36.60 -13.37
C ALA A 661 -1.23 -36.33 -13.52
N LEU A 662 -0.46 -36.43 -12.44
CA LEU A 662 1.00 -36.51 -12.49
C LEU A 662 1.51 -37.96 -12.62
N ARG A 663 0.89 -38.96 -11.96
CA ARG A 663 1.34 -40.37 -11.92
C ARG A 663 1.25 -41.03 -13.29
N LEU A 664 0.19 -40.78 -14.10
CA LEU A 664 -0.61 -40.86 -16.88
C LEU A 664 0.08 -40.04 -18.11
N MET A 665 0.01 -38.69 -18.20
CA MET A 665 0.98 -37.81 -18.91
C MET A 665 2.37 -38.45 -19.07
N LYS A 666 2.93 -38.90 -17.95
CA LYS A 666 4.31 -39.39 -17.84
C LYS A 666 4.38 -40.91 -18.18
N LEU A 667 3.30 -41.66 -18.42
CA LEU A 667 3.31 -42.90 -19.24
C LEU A 667 3.57 -42.50 -20.68
N TYR A 668 2.71 -41.61 -21.14
CA TYR A 668 2.66 -41.11 -22.50
C TYR A 668 3.80 -40.10 -22.80
N GLY A 669 5.02 -40.36 -22.32
CA GLY A 669 6.22 -39.64 -22.75
C GLY A 669 6.29 -38.15 -22.37
N ILE A 670 5.83 -37.76 -21.18
CA ILE A 670 5.95 -36.38 -20.66
C ILE A 670 6.76 -36.35 -19.36
N CYS A 671 8.07 -36.11 -19.45
CA CYS A 671 8.94 -36.02 -18.29
C CYS A 671 8.82 -34.65 -17.59
N LEU A 672 8.04 -34.57 -16.51
CA LEU A 672 7.93 -33.39 -15.64
C LEU A 672 9.24 -33.12 -14.88
N THR A 673 9.62 -31.85 -14.77
CA THR A 673 10.91 -31.34 -14.23
C THR A 673 10.78 -30.19 -13.21
N ARG A 674 9.68 -29.42 -13.22
CA ARG A 674 9.34 -28.44 -12.17
C ARG A 674 7.82 -28.39 -11.93
N HIS A 675 7.44 -27.93 -10.75
CA HIS A 675 6.04 -27.75 -10.32
C HIS A 675 5.84 -26.31 -9.79
N SER A 676 4.64 -25.75 -9.94
CA SER A 676 4.23 -24.49 -9.30
C SER A 676 3.93 -24.67 -7.80
N CYS A 677 3.44 -23.62 -7.12
CA CYS A 677 2.58 -23.83 -5.95
C CYS A 677 1.19 -24.35 -6.39
N LEU A 678 0.36 -24.81 -5.45
CA LEU A 678 -1.06 -25.10 -5.71
C LEU A 678 -1.91 -23.87 -5.40
N TYR A 679 -2.94 -23.64 -6.22
CA TYR A 679 -3.88 -22.53 -6.03
C TYR A 679 -5.32 -23.03 -6.02
N GLU A 680 -6.05 -22.76 -4.95
CA GLU A 680 -7.50 -22.88 -4.96
C GLU A 680 -8.13 -21.57 -5.44
N THR A 681 -8.99 -21.63 -6.46
CA THR A 681 -9.58 -20.45 -7.09
C THR A 681 -11.09 -20.56 -7.26
N ALA A 682 -11.76 -19.41 -7.27
CA ALA A 682 -13.16 -19.33 -7.65
C ALA A 682 -13.38 -19.74 -9.12
N PRO A 683 -14.54 -20.32 -9.47
CA PRO A 683 -14.88 -20.66 -10.85
C PRO A 683 -15.28 -19.41 -11.67
N VAL A 684 -14.71 -19.27 -12.87
CA VAL A 684 -14.70 -17.98 -13.60
C VAL A 684 -15.83 -17.81 -14.65
N HIS A 685 -16.46 -18.89 -15.12
CA HIS A 685 -17.44 -18.81 -16.23
C HIS A 685 -18.84 -19.38 -15.90
N VAL A 686 -18.90 -20.45 -15.11
CA VAL A 686 -20.13 -20.91 -14.45
C VAL A 686 -19.84 -20.78 -12.96
N THR A 687 -20.47 -19.84 -12.25
CA THR A 687 -20.09 -19.49 -10.87
C THR A 687 -20.68 -20.45 -9.84
N ASP A 688 -21.81 -21.09 -10.14
CA ASP A 688 -22.47 -22.10 -9.32
C ASP A 688 -21.80 -23.49 -9.50
N GLN A 689 -20.58 -23.65 -8.99
CA GLN A 689 -19.84 -24.91 -8.92
C GLN A 689 -18.73 -24.86 -7.85
N PRO A 690 -18.14 -26.01 -7.44
CA PRO A 690 -17.03 -26.01 -6.50
C PRO A 690 -15.78 -25.27 -7.00
N ARG A 691 -14.96 -24.77 -6.06
CA ARG A 691 -13.68 -24.10 -6.33
C ARG A 691 -12.69 -25.04 -7.03
N PHE A 692 -11.94 -24.50 -7.99
CA PHE A 692 -10.92 -25.24 -8.71
C PHE A 692 -9.62 -25.29 -7.92
N LEU A 693 -9.02 -26.46 -7.81
CA LEU A 693 -7.60 -26.60 -7.53
C LEU A 693 -6.84 -26.48 -8.86
N ASN A 694 -5.81 -25.65 -8.91
CA ASN A 694 -5.04 -25.34 -10.12
C ASN A 694 -3.53 -25.46 -9.86
N ALA A 695 -2.79 -25.86 -10.90
CA ALA A 695 -1.33 -25.87 -10.92
C ALA A 695 -0.81 -25.70 -12.34
N ALA A 696 0.49 -25.44 -12.48
CA ALA A 696 1.23 -25.64 -13.71
C ALA A 696 2.44 -26.54 -13.47
N VAL A 697 2.76 -27.38 -14.45
CA VAL A 697 3.97 -28.20 -14.45
C VAL A 697 4.77 -27.92 -15.70
N ARG A 698 6.09 -27.81 -15.52
CA ARG A 698 7.07 -27.77 -16.60
C ARG A 698 7.60 -29.17 -16.77
N GLY A 699 7.78 -29.56 -18.00
CA GLY A 699 8.42 -30.81 -18.34
C GLY A 699 8.92 -30.78 -19.77
N VAL A 700 9.15 -31.97 -20.27
CA VAL A 700 9.64 -32.23 -21.62
C VAL A 700 8.72 -33.31 -22.19
N THR A 701 8.10 -33.09 -23.36
CA THR A 701 7.36 -34.12 -24.11
C THR A 701 8.10 -34.51 -25.38
N LYS A 702 7.81 -35.70 -25.91
CA LYS A 702 8.31 -36.19 -27.21
C LYS A 702 7.22 -36.64 -28.17
N LEU A 703 5.97 -36.52 -27.73
CA LEU A 703 4.82 -36.54 -28.60
C LEU A 703 4.75 -35.21 -29.36
N PRO A 704 4.56 -35.19 -30.69
CA PRO A 704 4.20 -33.98 -31.44
C PRO A 704 3.00 -33.26 -30.80
N PRO A 705 2.83 -31.94 -30.96
CA PRO A 705 1.84 -31.14 -30.23
C PRO A 705 0.40 -31.67 -30.28
N HIS A 706 -0.03 -32.21 -31.41
CA HIS A 706 -1.36 -32.80 -31.57
C HIS A 706 -1.50 -34.18 -30.90
N GLU A 707 -0.43 -34.99 -30.90
CA GLU A 707 -0.41 -36.29 -30.22
C GLU A 707 -0.35 -36.11 -28.70
N LEU A 708 0.43 -35.13 -28.22
CA LEU A 708 0.36 -34.63 -26.85
C LEU A 708 -1.09 -34.27 -26.46
N LEU A 709 -1.78 -33.47 -27.27
CA LEU A 709 -3.18 -33.10 -26.99
C LEU A 709 -4.09 -34.33 -26.94
N THR A 710 -3.99 -35.25 -27.91
CA THR A 710 -4.76 -36.50 -27.91
C THR A 710 -4.50 -37.34 -26.66
N VAL A 711 -3.25 -37.37 -26.18
CA VAL A 711 -2.87 -37.99 -24.91
C VAL A 711 -3.52 -37.28 -23.72
N LEU A 712 -3.39 -35.95 -23.58
CA LEU A 712 -3.99 -35.22 -22.47
C LEU A 712 -5.52 -35.35 -22.42
N LYS A 713 -6.18 -35.35 -23.59
CA LYS A 713 -7.63 -35.61 -23.69
C LYS A 713 -8.01 -37.08 -23.58
N THR A 714 -7.05 -38.00 -23.49
CA THR A 714 -7.28 -39.39 -23.05
C THR A 714 -7.21 -39.49 -21.54
N ILE A 715 -6.18 -38.89 -20.90
CA ILE A 715 -6.08 -38.77 -19.42
C ILE A 715 -7.37 -38.19 -18.82
N GLU A 716 -7.89 -37.10 -19.40
CA GLU A 716 -9.13 -36.49 -18.94
C GLU A 716 -10.32 -37.46 -18.95
N ARG A 717 -10.47 -38.27 -20.01
CA ARG A 717 -11.56 -39.25 -20.14
C ARG A 717 -11.38 -40.44 -19.20
N ASP A 718 -10.15 -40.93 -19.07
CA ASP A 718 -9.79 -42.01 -18.14
C ASP A 718 -10.04 -41.60 -16.68
N MET A 719 -9.83 -40.32 -16.37
CA MET A 719 -10.17 -39.67 -15.09
C MET A 719 -11.66 -39.29 -14.97
N GLY A 720 -12.53 -39.74 -15.87
CA GLY A 720 -13.99 -39.61 -15.76
C GLY A 720 -14.60 -38.33 -16.34
N ARG A 721 -13.87 -37.54 -17.16
CA ARG A 721 -14.45 -36.38 -17.86
C ARG A 721 -15.37 -36.85 -18.99
N THR A 722 -16.62 -36.40 -18.94
CA THR A 722 -17.63 -36.55 -20.00
C THR A 722 -17.85 -35.24 -20.76
N ASP A 723 -18.50 -35.32 -21.92
CA ASP A 723 -18.90 -34.15 -22.73
C ASP A 723 -20.08 -33.40 -22.10
N GLY A 724 -19.78 -32.65 -21.02
CA GLY A 724 -20.73 -31.81 -20.30
C GLY A 724 -20.81 -30.37 -20.79
N ILE A 725 -21.47 -29.50 -20.00
CA ILE A 725 -21.63 -28.07 -20.28
C ILE A 725 -20.25 -27.39 -20.39
N ARG A 726 -20.06 -26.56 -21.43
CA ARG A 726 -18.83 -25.78 -21.63
C ARG A 726 -18.55 -24.91 -20.39
N TYR A 727 -17.36 -25.05 -19.82
CA TYR A 727 -16.91 -24.45 -18.56
C TYR A 727 -17.63 -24.93 -17.26
N GLY A 728 -18.43 -26.00 -17.34
CA GLY A 728 -18.98 -26.69 -16.16
C GLY A 728 -17.93 -27.51 -15.38
N PRO A 729 -18.32 -28.12 -14.24
CA PRO A 729 -17.40 -28.79 -13.34
C PRO A 729 -16.83 -30.09 -13.94
N ARG A 730 -15.62 -30.46 -13.50
CA ARG A 730 -14.81 -31.55 -14.09
C ARG A 730 -13.87 -32.20 -13.07
N PRO A 731 -13.61 -33.52 -13.17
CA PRO A 731 -12.59 -34.18 -12.35
C PRO A 731 -11.18 -33.73 -12.74
N LEU A 732 -10.93 -33.45 -14.02
CA LEU A 732 -9.63 -32.98 -14.51
C LEU A 732 -9.76 -32.14 -15.79
N ASP A 733 -8.90 -31.13 -15.93
CA ASP A 733 -8.62 -30.33 -17.12
C ASP A 733 -7.11 -30.20 -17.30
N LEU A 734 -6.61 -30.46 -18.51
CA LEU A 734 -5.21 -30.41 -18.91
C LEU A 734 -5.07 -29.54 -20.17
N ASP A 735 -4.56 -28.32 -19.99
CA ASP A 735 -4.36 -27.33 -21.06
C ASP A 735 -2.85 -27.18 -21.34
N ILE A 736 -2.44 -27.31 -22.61
CA ILE A 736 -1.05 -27.08 -23.03
C ILE A 736 -0.83 -25.58 -23.16
N LEU A 737 -0.08 -24.97 -22.24
CA LEU A 737 0.19 -23.53 -22.26
C LEU A 737 1.25 -23.16 -23.31
N PHE A 738 2.35 -23.93 -23.34
CA PHE A 738 3.49 -23.74 -24.23
C PHE A 738 4.06 -25.08 -24.70
N TYR A 739 4.63 -25.09 -25.91
CA TYR A 739 5.34 -26.23 -26.49
C TYR A 739 6.56 -25.73 -27.27
N GLY A 740 7.76 -26.05 -26.80
CA GLY A 740 9.04 -25.62 -27.38
C GLY A 740 9.07 -24.13 -27.70
N LYS A 741 9.57 -23.77 -28.89
CA LYS A 741 9.46 -22.41 -29.45
C LYS A 741 8.37 -22.31 -30.52
N MET A 742 7.35 -23.17 -30.46
CA MET A 742 6.33 -23.26 -31.50
C MET A 742 5.21 -22.23 -31.31
N ARG A 743 4.70 -21.71 -32.42
CA ARG A 743 3.38 -21.09 -32.50
C ARG A 743 2.50 -21.97 -33.37
N ILE A 744 1.32 -22.32 -32.87
CA ILE A 744 0.35 -23.20 -33.56
C ILE A 744 -0.99 -22.49 -33.52
N ALA A 745 -1.69 -22.42 -34.65
CA ALA A 745 -3.06 -21.94 -34.74
C ALA A 745 -3.81 -22.91 -35.65
N SER A 746 -4.70 -23.70 -35.06
CA SER A 746 -5.50 -24.71 -35.76
C SER A 746 -6.81 -24.95 -35.01
N ASP A 747 -7.82 -25.43 -35.72
CA ASP A 747 -9.19 -25.69 -35.20
C ASP A 747 -9.22 -26.61 -33.96
N LYS A 748 -8.14 -27.36 -33.72
CA LYS A 748 -8.01 -28.34 -32.63
C LYS A 748 -6.97 -27.95 -31.57
N LEU A 749 -6.03 -27.06 -31.87
CA LEU A 749 -4.92 -26.71 -30.97
C LEU A 749 -4.38 -25.31 -31.28
N ILE A 750 -4.21 -24.50 -30.23
CA ILE A 750 -3.60 -23.17 -30.27
C ILE A 750 -2.46 -23.13 -29.25
N ILE A 751 -1.25 -22.78 -29.69
CA ILE A 751 -0.04 -22.62 -28.86
C ILE A 751 0.61 -21.26 -29.19
N PRO A 752 0.98 -20.43 -28.19
CA PRO A 752 0.62 -20.57 -26.78
C PRO A 752 -0.90 -20.49 -26.58
N HIS A 753 -1.42 -21.12 -25.53
CA HIS A 753 -2.87 -21.22 -25.31
C HIS A 753 -3.54 -19.83 -25.30
N GLU A 754 -4.46 -19.60 -26.25
CA GLU A 754 -5.05 -18.29 -26.59
C GLU A 754 -5.37 -17.39 -25.39
N ARG A 755 -6.07 -17.94 -24.39
CA ARG A 755 -6.62 -17.21 -23.25
C ARG A 755 -5.82 -17.38 -21.95
N LEU A 756 -4.56 -17.84 -22.01
CA LEU A 756 -3.75 -17.99 -20.78
C LEU A 756 -3.51 -16.62 -20.11
N TRP A 757 -3.37 -15.58 -20.92
CA TRP A 757 -3.11 -14.19 -20.50
C TRP A 757 -4.26 -13.50 -19.76
N GLU A 758 -5.47 -14.08 -19.81
CA GLU A 758 -6.69 -13.54 -19.19
C GLU A 758 -6.99 -14.20 -17.83
N ARG A 759 -6.24 -15.25 -17.46
CA ARG A 759 -6.62 -16.20 -16.40
C ARG A 759 -5.62 -16.12 -15.24
N SER A 760 -5.99 -15.49 -14.13
CA SER A 760 -5.19 -15.46 -12.89
C SER A 760 -4.83 -16.86 -12.41
N PHE A 761 -5.79 -17.79 -12.46
CA PHE A 761 -5.63 -19.22 -12.13
C PHE A 761 -4.71 -20.00 -13.07
N VAL A 762 -4.22 -19.39 -14.16
CA VAL A 762 -3.19 -19.95 -15.06
C VAL A 762 -1.88 -19.17 -14.94
N LEU A 763 -1.94 -17.84 -14.80
CA LEU A 763 -0.76 -16.98 -14.69
C LEU A 763 -0.01 -17.12 -13.35
N ALA A 764 -0.69 -17.24 -12.20
CA ALA A 764 0.00 -17.42 -10.92
C ALA A 764 0.81 -18.73 -10.87
N PRO A 765 0.24 -19.91 -11.22
CA PRO A 765 1.03 -21.14 -11.30
C PRO A 765 2.16 -21.08 -12.34
N LEU A 766 1.95 -20.35 -13.45
CA LEU A 766 2.96 -20.20 -14.49
C LEU A 766 4.14 -19.32 -14.05
N VAL A 767 3.89 -18.28 -13.24
CA VAL A 767 4.93 -17.40 -12.71
C VAL A 767 5.84 -18.13 -11.72
N ASP A 768 5.27 -18.87 -10.76
CA ASP A 768 6.01 -19.73 -9.81
C ASP A 768 7.05 -20.61 -10.51
N LEU A 769 6.57 -21.24 -11.59
CA LEU A 769 7.21 -22.31 -12.33
C LEU A 769 8.40 -21.85 -13.18
N LEU A 770 8.37 -20.60 -13.65
CA LEU A 770 9.37 -20.04 -14.56
C LEU A 770 10.44 -19.19 -13.87
N GLY A 771 10.11 -18.49 -12.77
CA GLY A 771 11.08 -17.67 -12.02
C GLY A 771 11.46 -16.35 -12.72
N THR A 772 12.13 -15.42 -12.01
CA THR A 772 12.47 -14.10 -12.61
C THR A 772 13.65 -14.15 -13.58
N ALA A 773 14.62 -15.06 -13.37
CA ALA A 773 15.73 -15.28 -14.29
C ALA A 773 15.33 -16.19 -15.46
N VAL A 774 15.85 -15.87 -16.65
CA VAL A 774 15.72 -16.70 -17.84
C VAL A 774 16.65 -17.92 -17.70
N ASP A 775 16.11 -19.06 -17.26
CA ASP A 775 16.92 -20.27 -17.04
C ASP A 775 17.33 -20.99 -18.34
N ASN A 776 16.55 -20.86 -19.42
CA ASN A 776 16.98 -21.25 -20.76
C ASN A 776 16.21 -20.58 -21.90
N ASP A 777 16.63 -20.96 -23.11
CA ASP A 777 16.16 -20.52 -24.43
C ASP A 777 14.65 -20.71 -24.70
N ALA A 778 14.00 -21.67 -24.05
CA ALA A 778 12.55 -21.88 -24.15
C ALA A 778 11.80 -20.88 -23.27
N VAL A 779 12.23 -20.68 -22.03
CA VAL A 779 11.66 -19.65 -21.12
C VAL A 779 11.89 -18.24 -21.69
N ALA A 780 13.08 -17.97 -22.24
CA ALA A 780 13.36 -16.73 -22.98
C ALA A 780 12.32 -16.48 -24.07
N HIS A 781 12.00 -17.53 -24.84
CA HIS A 781 10.99 -17.47 -25.88
C HIS A 781 9.59 -17.26 -25.30
N TRP A 782 9.17 -18.01 -24.27
CA TRP A 782 7.84 -17.86 -23.67
C TRP A 782 7.59 -16.48 -23.07
N HIS A 783 8.61 -15.86 -22.46
CA HIS A 783 8.55 -14.46 -22.03
C HIS A 783 8.43 -13.51 -23.24
N SER A 784 9.11 -13.78 -24.35
CA SER A 784 8.95 -13.01 -25.61
C SER A 784 7.59 -13.23 -26.32
N LEU A 785 6.88 -14.33 -26.01
CA LEU A 785 5.54 -14.62 -26.52
C LEU A 785 4.43 -13.84 -25.80
N ALA A 786 4.70 -13.21 -24.66
CA ALA A 786 3.70 -12.55 -23.85
C ALA A 786 3.05 -11.34 -24.53
N LEU A 787 1.80 -11.05 -24.16
CA LEU A 787 1.05 -9.89 -24.67
C LEU A 787 1.64 -8.54 -24.24
N HIS A 788 2.58 -8.51 -23.29
CA HIS A 788 3.05 -7.31 -22.62
C HIS A 788 4.58 -7.20 -22.59
N PRO A 789 5.17 -5.98 -22.67
CA PRO A 789 6.62 -5.81 -22.84
C PRO A 789 7.50 -6.43 -21.74
N GLY A 790 7.00 -6.59 -20.52
CA GLY A 790 7.71 -7.22 -19.39
C GLY A 790 7.45 -8.73 -19.23
N GLY A 791 7.02 -9.42 -20.29
CA GLY A 791 6.88 -10.88 -20.29
C GLY A 791 5.72 -11.42 -19.44
N ILE A 792 5.84 -12.68 -19.02
CA ILE A 792 4.81 -13.41 -18.26
C ILE A 792 4.56 -12.76 -16.89
N HIS A 793 5.62 -12.34 -16.19
CA HIS A 793 5.50 -11.64 -14.90
C HIS A 793 4.68 -10.36 -15.02
N GLN A 794 4.98 -9.51 -16.01
CA GLN A 794 4.18 -8.30 -16.24
C GLN A 794 2.71 -8.60 -16.59
N SER A 795 2.40 -9.77 -17.17
CA SER A 795 1.03 -10.24 -17.37
C SER A 795 0.35 -10.69 -16.08
N TRP A 796 1.07 -11.29 -15.13
CA TRP A 796 0.55 -11.59 -13.79
C TRP A 796 0.29 -10.31 -12.97
N GLU A 797 1.27 -9.41 -12.89
CA GLU A 797 1.15 -8.11 -12.22
C GLU A 797 -0.04 -7.28 -12.73
N ARG A 798 -0.36 -7.39 -14.03
CA ARG A 798 -1.49 -6.68 -14.64
C ARG A 798 -2.87 -7.24 -14.31
N LEU A 799 -2.97 -8.48 -13.81
CA LEU A 799 -4.19 -8.99 -13.19
C LEU A 799 -4.27 -8.60 -11.70
N GLY A 800 -3.14 -8.20 -11.10
CA GLY A 800 -2.99 -7.81 -9.71
C GLY A 800 -1.78 -8.45 -9.01
N GLY A 801 -1.03 -9.33 -9.70
CA GLY A 801 0.19 -9.95 -9.17
C GLY A 801 -0.04 -10.73 -7.87
N GLU A 802 1.00 -10.80 -7.05
CA GLU A 802 0.93 -11.44 -5.73
C GLU A 802 -0.13 -10.81 -4.80
N SER A 803 -0.57 -9.57 -5.05
CA SER A 803 -1.64 -8.96 -4.24
C SER A 803 -3.00 -9.66 -4.40
N LEU A 804 -3.22 -10.45 -5.46
CA LEU A 804 -4.40 -11.32 -5.61
C LEU A 804 -4.37 -12.53 -4.68
N VAL A 805 -3.19 -12.98 -4.24
CA VAL A 805 -3.04 -14.22 -3.47
C VAL A 805 -3.49 -13.98 -2.03
N GLY A 806 -4.51 -14.74 -1.61
CA GLY A 806 -5.19 -14.53 -0.32
C GLY A 806 -6.45 -13.67 -0.41
N GLN A 807 -6.74 -13.06 -1.57
CA GLN A 807 -8.06 -12.45 -1.82
C GLN A 807 -9.11 -13.52 -2.14
N ASP A 808 -10.38 -13.11 -2.12
CA ASP A 808 -11.56 -13.97 -2.32
C ASP A 808 -11.73 -14.40 -3.80
N GLY A 809 -10.78 -15.19 -4.28
CA GLY A 809 -10.67 -15.58 -5.69
C GLY A 809 -9.45 -16.45 -6.02
N VAL A 810 -8.32 -16.26 -5.34
CA VAL A 810 -7.07 -17.04 -5.52
C VAL A 810 -6.36 -17.23 -4.18
N GLN A 811 -6.17 -18.47 -3.73
CA GLN A 811 -5.49 -18.82 -2.48
C GLN A 811 -4.38 -19.82 -2.73
N ARG A 812 -3.15 -19.53 -2.29
CA ARG A 812 -2.01 -20.45 -2.36
C ARG A 812 -2.13 -21.48 -1.24
N VAL A 813 -2.10 -22.77 -1.58
CA VAL A 813 -2.40 -23.88 -0.65
C VAL A 813 -1.36 -24.99 -0.70
N LEU A 814 -1.25 -25.75 0.39
CA LEU A 814 -0.36 -26.90 0.56
C LEU A 814 -1.19 -28.15 0.97
N PRO A 815 -1.02 -29.33 0.34
CA PRO A 815 -1.87 -30.48 0.58
C PRO A 815 -1.32 -31.39 1.68
N ILE A 816 -2.13 -31.68 2.70
CA ILE A 816 -1.79 -32.57 3.82
C ILE A 816 -2.90 -33.61 3.95
N GLY A 817 -2.55 -34.88 3.69
CA GLY A 817 -3.54 -35.93 3.43
C GLY A 817 -4.45 -35.56 2.26
N ASP A 818 -5.75 -35.39 2.55
CA ASP A 818 -6.76 -34.87 1.62
C ASP A 818 -7.22 -33.43 1.92
N LYS A 819 -6.67 -32.80 2.97
CA LYS A 819 -6.97 -31.41 3.33
C LYS A 819 -6.02 -30.45 2.61
N LEU A 820 -6.54 -29.28 2.22
CA LEU A 820 -5.74 -28.17 1.72
C LEU A 820 -5.52 -27.17 2.86
N TRP A 821 -4.27 -26.84 3.15
CA TRP A 821 -3.86 -25.91 4.19
C TRP A 821 -3.39 -24.59 3.58
N ASP A 822 -3.81 -23.49 4.19
CA ASP A 822 -3.33 -22.15 3.89
C ASP A 822 -2.36 -21.68 5.00
N PHE A 823 -1.12 -21.39 4.59
CA PHE A 823 -0.05 -20.86 5.45
C PHE A 823 0.20 -19.36 5.21
N THR A 824 -0.61 -18.71 4.36
CA THR A 824 -0.43 -17.31 3.93
C THR A 824 -1.32 -16.31 4.68
N SER A 825 -2.54 -16.70 5.10
CA SER A 825 -3.47 -15.79 5.79
C SER A 825 -3.14 -15.51 7.27
N ARG A 826 -2.33 -16.35 7.92
CA ARG A 826 -1.81 -16.14 9.28
C ARG A 826 -0.53 -16.93 9.53
N THR A 827 0.21 -16.56 10.58
CA THR A 827 1.23 -17.43 11.16
C THR A 827 0.58 -18.60 11.92
N HIS A 828 1.16 -19.80 11.81
CA HIS A 828 0.77 -21.00 12.53
C HIS A 828 1.78 -21.34 13.64
N VAL A 829 1.30 -21.91 14.74
CA VAL A 829 2.13 -22.17 15.94
C VAL A 829 2.55 -23.63 16.01
N MET A 830 3.85 -23.91 16.04
CA MET A 830 4.42 -25.25 16.18
C MET A 830 4.98 -25.45 17.60
N GLY A 831 4.34 -26.29 18.40
CA GLY A 831 4.76 -26.62 19.76
C GLY A 831 5.77 -27.77 19.80
N ILE A 832 6.92 -27.57 20.46
CA ILE A 832 8.02 -28.53 20.51
C ILE A 832 7.84 -29.57 21.63
N LEU A 833 7.93 -30.86 21.29
CA LEU A 833 7.98 -32.00 22.21
C LEU A 833 9.29 -32.79 22.00
N ASN A 834 10.27 -32.61 22.89
CA ASN A 834 11.53 -33.38 22.87
C ASN A 834 11.39 -34.62 23.77
N LEU A 835 11.71 -35.81 23.25
CA LEU A 835 11.61 -37.10 23.97
C LEU A 835 12.96 -37.58 24.55
N THR A 836 13.87 -36.64 24.81
CA THR A 836 15.20 -36.93 25.38
C THR A 836 15.14 -37.32 26.87
N PRO A 837 16.03 -38.21 27.37
CA PRO A 837 15.99 -38.70 28.76
C PRO A 837 15.92 -37.60 29.83
N ASP A 838 16.70 -36.54 29.68
CA ASP A 838 16.77 -35.40 30.61
C ASP A 838 15.48 -34.57 30.69
N SER A 839 14.47 -34.86 29.85
CA SER A 839 13.18 -34.14 29.83
C SER A 839 12.10 -34.80 30.69
N PHE A 840 12.32 -36.04 31.16
CA PHE A 840 11.34 -36.83 31.90
C PHE A 840 11.99 -37.73 32.97
N SER A 841 13.07 -37.27 33.60
CA SER A 841 14.02 -38.06 34.43
C SER A 841 13.44 -38.79 35.66
N ASP A 842 12.21 -38.47 36.06
CA ASP A 842 11.71 -38.75 37.41
C ASP A 842 10.69 -39.91 37.46
N GLY A 843 10.48 -40.62 36.35
CA GLY A 843 9.43 -41.65 36.24
C GLY A 843 9.71 -42.76 35.22
N GLY A 844 8.98 -43.88 35.34
CA GLY A 844 9.10 -45.03 34.42
C GLY A 844 8.44 -44.79 33.06
N GLN A 845 8.67 -45.68 32.09
CA GLN A 845 8.24 -45.54 30.68
C GLN A 845 6.76 -45.12 30.49
N PHE A 846 5.84 -45.64 31.32
CA PHE A 846 4.43 -45.26 31.28
C PHE A 846 4.19 -43.81 31.73
N GLN A 847 4.91 -43.32 32.75
CA GLN A 847 4.81 -41.93 33.22
C GLN A 847 5.40 -40.94 32.21
N SER A 848 6.48 -41.29 31.51
CA SER A 848 6.98 -40.47 30.40
C SER A 848 5.96 -40.35 29.25
N LEU A 849 5.20 -41.42 28.96
CA LEU A 849 4.14 -41.40 27.95
C LEU A 849 2.95 -40.52 28.37
N GLU A 850 2.46 -40.68 29.61
CA GLU A 850 1.39 -39.84 30.17
C GLU A 850 1.78 -38.36 30.22
N ASN A 851 3.02 -38.06 30.64
CA ASN A 851 3.56 -36.70 30.66
C ASN A 851 3.67 -36.09 29.26
N ALA A 852 4.13 -36.84 28.26
CA ALA A 852 4.21 -36.38 26.87
C ALA A 852 2.81 -36.07 26.32
N VAL A 853 1.84 -36.97 26.51
CA VAL A 853 0.44 -36.77 26.12
C VAL A 853 -0.20 -35.58 26.84
N SER A 854 0.04 -35.42 28.14
CA SER A 854 -0.44 -34.27 28.93
C SER A 854 0.14 -32.95 28.41
N ARG A 855 1.45 -32.92 28.11
CA ARG A 855 2.12 -31.74 27.53
C ARG A 855 1.57 -31.39 26.15
N VAL A 856 1.19 -32.38 25.32
CA VAL A 856 0.56 -32.11 24.03
C VAL A 856 -0.83 -31.49 24.20
N ARG A 857 -1.68 -32.02 25.10
CA ARG A 857 -2.97 -31.39 25.44
C ARG A 857 -2.80 -29.94 25.89
N GLU A 858 -1.82 -29.69 26.76
CA GLU A 858 -1.47 -28.35 27.21
C GLU A 858 -1.11 -27.44 26.01
N MET A 859 -0.21 -27.87 25.12
CA MET A 859 0.19 -27.10 23.94
C MET A 859 -0.97 -26.84 22.98
N ILE A 860 -1.85 -27.80 22.74
CA ILE A 860 -3.06 -27.61 21.92
C ILE A 860 -3.98 -26.56 22.56
N SER A 861 -4.23 -26.66 23.88
CA SER A 861 -5.05 -25.68 24.62
C SER A 861 -4.45 -24.27 24.63
N GLN A 862 -3.12 -24.15 24.51
CA GLN A 862 -2.39 -22.89 24.42
C GLN A 862 -2.37 -22.30 22.99
N GLY A 863 -2.90 -23.01 22.01
CA GLY A 863 -3.03 -22.54 20.63
C GLY A 863 -2.03 -23.11 19.63
N ALA A 864 -1.36 -24.23 19.93
CA ALA A 864 -0.56 -24.94 18.94
C ALA A 864 -1.43 -25.40 17.77
N ASP A 865 -0.97 -25.21 16.54
CA ASP A 865 -1.54 -25.73 15.29
C ASP A 865 -0.85 -27.03 14.85
N ILE A 866 0.45 -27.10 15.13
CA ILE A 866 1.33 -28.22 14.82
C ILE A 866 2.00 -28.67 16.12
N ILE A 867 2.08 -29.97 16.34
CA ILE A 867 2.85 -30.59 17.42
C ILE A 867 4.07 -31.24 16.78
N ASP A 868 5.27 -30.84 17.19
CA ASP A 868 6.52 -31.25 16.56
C ASP A 868 7.33 -32.11 17.53
N ILE A 869 7.49 -33.39 17.18
CA ILE A 869 8.00 -34.44 18.06
C ILE A 869 9.41 -34.84 17.61
N GLY A 870 10.40 -34.68 18.48
CA GLY A 870 11.80 -35.06 18.23
C GLY A 870 12.30 -36.07 19.26
N ALA A 871 12.76 -37.24 18.80
CA ALA A 871 13.32 -38.30 19.64
C ALA A 871 14.85 -38.28 19.73
N GLN A 872 15.53 -37.73 18.71
CA GLN A 872 16.96 -37.45 18.73
C GLN A 872 17.23 -35.96 19.03
N SER A 873 18.31 -35.65 19.77
CA SER A 873 18.69 -34.27 20.05
C SER A 873 19.59 -33.69 18.96
N THR A 874 19.15 -32.58 18.35
CA THR A 874 19.89 -31.82 17.32
C THR A 874 20.73 -30.67 17.93
N ARG A 875 20.96 -30.71 19.25
CA ARG A 875 21.75 -29.70 19.99
C ARG A 875 23.26 -29.85 19.71
N PRO A 876 24.07 -28.77 19.82
CA PRO A 876 25.52 -28.86 19.68
C PRO A 876 26.13 -29.93 20.60
N MET A 877 26.99 -30.78 20.06
CA MET A 877 27.68 -31.87 20.78
C MET A 877 26.76 -32.96 21.37
N ALA A 878 25.52 -33.09 20.92
CA ALA A 878 24.65 -34.19 21.34
C ALA A 878 25.16 -35.56 20.83
N THR A 879 25.12 -36.57 21.69
CA THR A 879 25.42 -37.96 21.30
C THR A 879 24.35 -38.47 20.32
N ARG A 880 24.78 -39.08 19.21
CA ARG A 880 23.85 -39.72 18.27
C ARG A 880 23.35 -41.06 18.81
N ILE A 881 22.07 -41.33 18.60
CA ILE A 881 21.40 -42.58 18.94
C ILE A 881 21.24 -43.46 17.68
N SER A 882 20.82 -44.71 17.86
CA SER A 882 20.45 -45.58 16.73
C SER A 882 19.02 -45.28 16.24
N SER A 883 18.70 -45.61 14.97
CA SER A 883 17.33 -45.49 14.44
C SER A 883 16.34 -46.33 15.26
N GLN A 884 16.74 -47.54 15.66
CA GLN A 884 15.97 -48.40 16.57
C GLN A 884 15.64 -47.71 17.92
N GLU A 885 16.63 -47.05 18.53
CA GLU A 885 16.44 -46.30 19.79
C GLU A 885 15.60 -45.02 19.60
N GLU A 886 15.67 -44.39 18.42
CA GLU A 886 14.81 -43.27 18.04
C GLU A 886 13.35 -43.71 17.86
N LEU A 887 13.12 -44.84 17.16
CA LEU A 887 11.80 -45.47 16.99
C LEU A 887 11.17 -45.89 18.32
N GLU A 888 11.94 -46.54 19.21
CA GLU A 888 11.47 -46.99 20.53
C GLU A 888 11.00 -45.83 21.42
N ARG A 889 11.57 -44.63 21.25
CA ARG A 889 11.09 -43.39 21.90
C ARG A 889 9.92 -42.76 21.17
N LEU A 890 9.98 -42.68 19.85
CA LEU A 890 9.04 -41.92 19.02
C LEU A 890 7.67 -42.62 18.92
N LEU A 891 7.64 -43.88 18.50
CA LEU A 891 6.40 -44.53 18.06
C LEU A 891 5.32 -44.62 19.15
N PRO A 892 5.61 -44.97 20.43
CA PRO A 892 4.58 -45.04 21.47
C PRO A 892 3.93 -43.68 21.75
N VAL A 893 4.72 -42.60 21.71
CA VAL A 893 4.22 -41.23 21.90
C VAL A 893 3.45 -40.76 20.68
N LEU A 894 3.94 -41.04 19.47
CA LEU A 894 3.30 -40.68 18.21
C LEU A 894 1.90 -41.32 18.06
N GLU A 895 1.78 -42.62 18.34
CA GLU A 895 0.49 -43.33 18.32
C GLU A 895 -0.47 -42.78 19.38
N ALA A 896 0.00 -42.57 20.61
CA ALA A 896 -0.82 -42.04 21.70
C ALA A 896 -1.29 -40.60 21.45
N VAL A 897 -0.44 -39.76 20.87
CA VAL A 897 -0.78 -38.38 20.47
C VAL A 897 -1.74 -38.37 19.28
N ARG A 898 -1.52 -39.20 18.25
CA ARG A 898 -2.41 -39.29 17.09
C ARG A 898 -3.81 -39.79 17.48
N GLY A 899 -3.93 -40.60 18.53
CA GLY A 899 -5.20 -41.06 19.10
C GLY A 899 -5.98 -40.02 19.93
N LEU A 900 -5.47 -38.80 20.13
CA LEU A 900 -6.14 -37.76 20.90
C LEU A 900 -7.29 -37.10 20.13
N PRO A 901 -8.50 -37.00 20.69
CA PRO A 901 -9.57 -36.13 20.14
C PRO A 901 -9.12 -34.68 19.96
N GLU A 902 -8.24 -34.18 20.84
CA GLU A 902 -7.69 -32.83 20.77
C GLU A 902 -6.82 -32.58 19.52
N MET A 903 -6.36 -33.63 18.83
CA MET A 903 -5.63 -33.53 17.57
C MET A 903 -6.55 -33.35 16.34
N GLU A 904 -7.88 -33.32 16.49
CA GLU A 904 -8.77 -33.08 15.34
C GLU A 904 -8.50 -31.70 14.71
N GLY A 905 -8.07 -31.71 13.45
CA GLY A 905 -7.72 -30.48 12.72
C GLY A 905 -6.35 -29.89 13.08
N LYS A 906 -5.54 -30.60 13.86
CA LYS A 906 -4.14 -30.28 14.17
C LYS A 906 -3.19 -31.22 13.42
N LEU A 907 -1.91 -30.84 13.36
CA LEU A 907 -0.89 -31.56 12.59
C LEU A 907 0.20 -32.13 13.51
N ILE A 908 0.73 -33.31 13.17
CA ILE A 908 1.97 -33.83 13.78
C ILE A 908 3.14 -33.66 12.80
N SER A 909 4.17 -32.95 13.25
CA SER A 909 5.49 -32.88 12.63
C SER A 909 6.45 -33.80 13.38
N VAL A 910 7.42 -34.39 12.68
CA VAL A 910 8.46 -35.24 13.29
C VAL A 910 9.83 -34.70 12.91
N ASP A 911 10.61 -34.27 13.92
CA ASP A 911 11.99 -33.78 13.78
C ASP A 911 12.94 -35.00 13.76
N THR A 912 13.30 -35.42 12.54
CA THR A 912 14.26 -36.51 12.28
C THR A 912 14.94 -36.33 10.93
N PHE A 913 16.18 -36.80 10.83
CA PHE A 913 16.97 -36.84 9.59
C PHE A 913 17.23 -38.27 9.10
N ASN A 914 16.58 -39.28 9.70
CA ASN A 914 16.73 -40.69 9.34
C ASN A 914 15.52 -41.21 8.52
N SER A 915 15.79 -41.85 7.39
CA SER A 915 14.75 -42.30 6.43
C SER A 915 13.93 -43.51 6.91
N GLU A 916 14.52 -44.41 7.70
CA GLU A 916 13.82 -45.54 8.34
C GLU A 916 12.85 -45.02 9.41
N VAL A 917 13.32 -44.10 10.27
CA VAL A 917 12.50 -43.43 11.29
C VAL A 917 11.37 -42.64 10.64
N ALA A 918 11.66 -41.90 9.56
CA ALA A 918 10.65 -41.15 8.81
C ALA A 918 9.58 -42.08 8.20
N SER A 919 9.98 -43.21 7.60
CA SER A 919 9.06 -44.17 7.00
C SER A 919 8.06 -44.74 8.02
N GLU A 920 8.55 -45.17 9.18
CA GLU A 920 7.66 -45.69 10.24
C GLU A 920 6.85 -44.59 10.93
N ALA A 921 7.41 -43.40 11.15
CA ALA A 921 6.65 -42.27 11.67
C ALA A 921 5.45 -41.93 10.77
N ILE A 922 5.63 -41.95 9.45
CA ILE A 922 4.55 -41.78 8.48
C ILE A 922 3.55 -42.94 8.56
N SER A 923 4.01 -44.18 8.72
CA SER A 923 3.16 -45.38 8.89
C SER A 923 2.22 -45.26 10.10
N LYS A 924 2.69 -44.64 11.19
CA LYS A 924 1.90 -44.37 12.41
C LYS A 924 1.18 -43.01 12.39
N GLY A 925 1.22 -42.31 11.26
CA GLY A 925 0.58 -41.02 11.07
C GLY A 925 1.39 -39.86 11.63
N ALA A 926 2.50 -39.51 10.96
CA ALA A 926 3.05 -38.16 10.92
C ALA A 926 2.41 -37.39 9.75
N ASP A 927 2.07 -36.11 9.94
CA ASP A 927 1.52 -35.26 8.87
C ASP A 927 2.62 -34.54 8.07
N ILE A 928 3.73 -34.17 8.71
CA ILE A 928 4.86 -33.41 8.15
C ILE A 928 6.17 -34.07 8.59
N LEU A 929 7.15 -34.15 7.71
CA LEU A 929 8.52 -34.52 8.05
C LEU A 929 9.43 -33.29 8.13
N ASN A 930 10.16 -33.16 9.23
CA ASN A 930 10.97 -32.01 9.60
C ASN A 930 12.44 -32.42 9.69
N ASP A 931 13.20 -32.07 8.65
CA ASP A 931 14.57 -32.56 8.45
C ASP A 931 15.57 -31.42 8.56
N VAL A 932 16.25 -31.38 9.71
CA VAL A 932 17.33 -30.42 10.01
C VAL A 932 18.52 -30.49 9.05
N SER A 933 18.63 -31.54 8.25
CA SER A 933 19.70 -31.73 7.25
C SER A 933 19.26 -31.46 5.81
N ALA A 934 17.95 -31.38 5.55
CA ALA A 934 17.35 -31.33 4.23
C ALA A 934 17.91 -32.40 3.25
N GLY A 935 18.08 -33.63 3.73
CA GLY A 935 18.62 -34.78 3.00
C GLY A 935 20.15 -34.88 2.99
N ALA A 936 20.86 -34.04 3.75
CA ALA A 936 22.33 -34.07 3.80
C ALA A 936 22.90 -35.21 4.67
N LEU A 937 22.12 -35.76 5.61
CA LEU A 937 22.55 -36.83 6.52
C LEU A 937 22.06 -38.24 6.12
N ASP A 938 21.05 -38.33 5.25
CA ASP A 938 20.49 -39.58 4.74
C ASP A 938 20.01 -39.38 3.28
N SER A 939 20.55 -40.18 2.36
CA SER A 939 20.27 -40.09 0.92
C SER A 939 18.92 -40.67 0.49
N ASP A 940 18.30 -41.56 1.27
CA ASP A 940 16.99 -42.12 0.97
C ASP A 940 15.83 -41.24 1.50
N MET A 941 16.12 -40.22 2.32
CA MET A 941 15.11 -39.32 2.90
C MET A 941 14.19 -38.67 1.86
N HIS A 942 14.75 -38.07 0.80
CA HIS A 942 13.94 -37.42 -0.26
C HIS A 942 13.03 -38.42 -0.99
N LYS A 943 13.47 -39.67 -1.13
CA LYS A 943 12.68 -40.75 -1.75
C LYS A 943 11.52 -41.18 -0.85
N VAL A 944 11.77 -41.43 0.44
CA VAL A 944 10.72 -41.76 1.42
C VAL A 944 9.63 -40.68 1.45
N VAL A 945 10.01 -39.40 1.42
CA VAL A 945 9.06 -38.28 1.42
C VAL A 945 8.35 -38.11 0.06
N ALA A 946 9.01 -38.41 -1.07
CA ALA A 946 8.37 -38.42 -2.39
C ALA A 946 7.34 -39.55 -2.55
N GLU A 947 7.65 -40.75 -2.06
CA GLU A 947 6.81 -41.95 -2.14
C GLU A 947 5.59 -41.86 -1.20
N SER A 948 5.79 -41.47 0.05
CA SER A 948 4.71 -41.23 1.03
C SER A 948 3.83 -40.04 0.67
N GLY A 949 4.44 -38.95 0.21
CA GLY A 949 3.73 -37.75 -0.21
C GLY A 949 3.16 -36.89 0.93
N VAL A 950 3.79 -36.94 2.11
CA VAL A 950 3.67 -35.89 3.13
C VAL A 950 4.39 -34.60 2.67
N PRO A 951 4.19 -33.44 3.33
CA PRO A 951 5.01 -32.27 3.15
C PRO A 951 6.40 -32.44 3.77
N TYR A 952 7.37 -31.71 3.21
CA TYR A 952 8.77 -31.73 3.63
C TYR A 952 9.18 -30.36 4.15
N MET A 953 9.62 -30.27 5.39
CA MET A 953 10.26 -29.08 5.95
C MET A 953 11.77 -29.25 5.85
N ALA A 954 12.37 -28.51 4.91
CA ALA A 954 13.81 -28.52 4.66
C ALA A 954 14.49 -27.39 5.44
N MET A 955 15.40 -27.71 6.36
CA MET A 955 16.18 -26.69 7.09
C MET A 955 17.55 -26.43 6.45
N HIS A 956 18.02 -25.18 6.54
CA HIS A 956 19.40 -24.83 6.26
C HIS A 956 20.33 -25.16 7.46
N MET A 957 21.29 -26.05 7.26
CA MET A 957 22.43 -26.28 8.13
C MET A 957 23.71 -26.53 7.31
N ARG A 958 24.85 -26.03 7.80
CA ARG A 958 26.20 -26.38 7.33
C ARG A 958 26.92 -27.24 8.36
N GLY A 959 27.56 -28.32 7.90
CA GLY A 959 28.09 -29.36 8.77
C GLY A 959 26.99 -30.19 9.42
N ASP A 960 27.26 -30.67 10.64
CA ASP A 960 26.37 -31.51 11.45
C ASP A 960 26.36 -31.03 12.93
N PRO A 961 25.55 -31.59 13.84
CA PRO A 961 25.49 -31.16 15.24
C PRO A 961 26.83 -31.14 16.00
N CYS A 962 27.85 -31.87 15.55
CA CYS A 962 29.22 -31.79 16.07
C CYS A 962 30.07 -30.68 15.42
N THR A 963 29.92 -30.43 14.11
CA THR A 963 30.80 -29.55 13.32
C THR A 963 30.20 -28.18 12.96
N MET A 964 28.89 -27.98 13.13
CA MET A 964 28.16 -26.78 12.69
C MET A 964 28.57 -25.47 13.39
N GLN A 965 29.25 -25.56 14.54
CA GLN A 965 29.79 -24.39 15.28
C GLN A 965 31.31 -24.21 15.10
N SER A 966 31.91 -24.89 14.11
CA SER A 966 33.30 -24.64 13.71
C SER A 966 33.43 -23.32 12.96
N GLU A 967 34.62 -22.71 13.05
CA GLU A 967 34.92 -21.41 12.43
C GLU A 967 34.72 -21.41 10.90
N GLU A 968 34.94 -22.56 10.24
CA GLU A 968 34.67 -22.76 8.81
C GLU A 968 33.17 -22.68 8.49
N ASN A 969 32.32 -23.43 9.21
CA ASN A 969 30.87 -23.43 8.99
C ASN A 969 30.17 -22.11 9.39
N LEU A 970 30.85 -21.25 10.15
CA LEU A 970 30.35 -19.94 10.60
C LEU A 970 30.67 -18.77 9.64
N GLN A 971 31.42 -18.99 8.55
CA GLN A 971 31.81 -17.94 7.60
C GLN A 971 30.75 -17.72 6.51
N TYR A 972 30.11 -16.55 6.49
CA TYR A 972 29.17 -16.12 5.45
C TYR A 972 29.69 -14.82 4.82
N GLY A 973 29.45 -14.63 3.52
CA GLY A 973 29.67 -13.35 2.86
C GLY A 973 28.47 -12.42 3.00
N ASP A 974 27.27 -12.99 2.87
CA ASP A 974 25.99 -12.35 3.15
C ASP A 974 25.02 -13.44 3.62
N VAL A 975 24.76 -13.50 4.93
CA VAL A 975 24.06 -14.65 5.53
C VAL A 975 22.70 -14.92 4.88
N CYS A 976 21.89 -13.90 4.59
CA CYS A 976 20.57 -14.11 3.99
C CYS A 976 20.69 -14.63 2.55
N LYS A 977 21.63 -14.11 1.77
CA LYS A 977 21.86 -14.53 0.38
C LYS A 977 22.46 -15.92 0.26
N ASP A 978 23.44 -16.23 1.11
CA ASP A 978 24.10 -17.53 1.17
C ASP A 978 23.12 -18.61 1.65
N VAL A 979 22.36 -18.32 2.72
CA VAL A 979 21.26 -19.20 3.21
C VAL A 979 20.23 -19.43 2.12
N ALA A 980 19.75 -18.39 1.44
CA ALA A 980 18.81 -18.52 0.32
C ALA A 980 19.37 -19.38 -0.82
N SER A 981 20.67 -19.23 -1.13
CA SER A 981 21.37 -19.97 -2.17
C SER A 981 21.48 -21.46 -1.85
N GLU A 982 21.88 -21.80 -0.62
CA GLU A 982 22.05 -23.19 -0.17
C GLU A 982 20.70 -23.89 0.03
N LEU A 983 19.74 -23.20 0.67
CA LEU A 983 18.40 -23.72 0.92
C LEU A 983 17.63 -23.94 -0.39
N TYR A 984 17.79 -23.05 -1.38
CA TYR A 984 17.26 -23.29 -2.73
C TYR A 984 17.80 -24.58 -3.35
N THR A 985 19.11 -24.86 -3.18
CA THR A 985 19.72 -26.08 -3.72
C THR A 985 19.13 -27.33 -3.09
N ARG A 986 18.97 -27.36 -1.75
CA ARG A 986 18.28 -28.47 -1.05
C ARG A 986 16.86 -28.71 -1.57
N VAL A 987 16.11 -27.63 -1.84
CA VAL A 987 14.76 -27.75 -2.42
C VAL A 987 14.78 -28.21 -3.88
N ARG A 988 15.83 -27.89 -4.66
CA ARG A 988 16.03 -28.43 -6.01
C ARG A 988 16.31 -29.93 -5.97
N ASP A 989 17.13 -30.40 -5.05
CA ASP A 989 17.45 -31.83 -4.88
C ASP A 989 16.18 -32.63 -4.51
N ALA A 990 15.35 -32.08 -3.62
CA ALA A 990 14.02 -32.60 -3.28
C ALA A 990 13.07 -32.64 -4.49
N GLU A 991 13.01 -31.57 -5.30
CA GLU A 991 12.19 -31.53 -6.53
C GLU A 991 12.65 -32.55 -7.58
N ILE A 992 13.96 -32.74 -7.75
CA ILE A 992 14.55 -33.74 -8.66
C ILE A 992 14.20 -35.17 -8.20
N SER A 993 14.24 -35.40 -6.88
CA SER A 993 13.83 -36.67 -6.25
C SER A 993 12.32 -36.94 -6.30
N GLY A 994 11.52 -35.94 -6.70
CA GLY A 994 10.09 -36.09 -6.98
C GLY A 994 9.15 -35.42 -5.99
N ILE A 995 9.66 -34.67 -5.00
CA ILE A 995 8.85 -33.88 -4.06
C ILE A 995 8.40 -32.58 -4.76
N PRO A 996 7.13 -32.40 -5.13
CA PRO A 996 6.69 -31.19 -5.83
C PRO A 996 6.79 -29.94 -4.92
N ALA A 997 7.13 -28.78 -5.51
CA ALA A 997 7.30 -27.52 -4.78
C ALA A 997 6.14 -27.19 -3.82
N TRP A 998 4.90 -27.48 -4.21
CA TRP A 998 3.70 -27.30 -3.38
C TRP A 998 3.61 -28.21 -2.13
N ARG A 999 4.58 -29.08 -1.88
CA ARG A 999 4.74 -29.86 -0.63
C ARG A 999 5.92 -29.38 0.23
N VAL A 1000 6.72 -28.43 -0.24
CA VAL A 1000 7.94 -28.00 0.45
C VAL A 1000 7.66 -26.79 1.35
N MET A 1001 8.18 -26.86 2.57
CA MET A 1001 8.33 -25.78 3.53
C MET A 1001 9.82 -25.61 3.84
N ILE A 1002 10.24 -24.44 4.33
CA ILE A 1002 11.65 -24.11 4.51
C ILE A 1002 11.94 -23.45 5.88
N ASP A 1003 13.04 -23.83 6.54
CA ASP A 1003 13.56 -23.16 7.74
C ASP A 1003 14.98 -22.60 7.45
N PRO A 1004 15.21 -21.27 7.55
CA PRO A 1004 16.54 -20.66 7.45
C PRO A 1004 17.58 -21.16 8.47
N GLY A 1005 17.19 -21.95 9.46
CA GLY A 1005 18.06 -22.64 10.41
C GLY A 1005 18.52 -21.74 11.54
N ILE A 1006 17.58 -21.23 12.34
CA ILE A 1006 17.91 -20.34 13.46
C ILE A 1006 18.71 -21.07 14.55
N GLY A 1007 19.87 -20.53 14.88
CA GLY A 1007 20.86 -21.10 15.80
C GLY A 1007 21.64 -22.30 15.24
N PHE A 1008 21.50 -22.61 13.95
CA PHE A 1008 22.27 -23.63 13.24
C PHE A 1008 23.27 -22.94 12.30
N SER A 1009 24.55 -23.22 12.51
CA SER A 1009 25.67 -22.66 11.73
C SER A 1009 25.69 -21.13 11.63
N LYS A 1010 25.29 -20.39 12.68
CA LYS A 1010 25.16 -18.91 12.66
C LYS A 1010 25.59 -18.27 13.98
N ARG A 1011 26.31 -17.13 13.87
CA ARG A 1011 26.68 -16.21 14.97
C ARG A 1011 25.48 -15.40 15.47
N VAL A 1012 25.65 -14.55 16.48
CA VAL A 1012 24.53 -13.80 17.09
C VAL A 1012 23.89 -12.86 16.06
N GLU A 1013 24.73 -12.04 15.44
CA GLU A 1013 24.47 -11.15 14.32
C GLU A 1013 23.77 -11.89 13.16
N HIS A 1014 24.35 -13.00 12.69
CA HIS A 1014 23.78 -13.82 11.60
C HIS A 1014 22.37 -14.37 11.92
N ASN A 1015 22.05 -14.60 13.19
CA ASN A 1015 20.70 -15.02 13.59
C ASN A 1015 19.72 -13.84 13.64
N LEU A 1016 20.18 -12.64 14.04
CA LEU A 1016 19.36 -11.43 14.02
C LEU A 1016 19.01 -11.03 12.58
N ASP A 1017 20.02 -10.96 11.70
CA ASP A 1017 19.86 -10.61 10.28
C ASP A 1017 18.79 -11.49 9.61
N VAL A 1018 18.93 -12.82 9.75
CA VAL A 1018 18.01 -13.81 9.17
C VAL A 1018 16.60 -13.73 9.77
N ILE A 1019 16.45 -13.33 11.04
CA ILE A 1019 15.13 -13.12 11.65
C ILE A 1019 14.47 -11.84 11.13
N THR A 1020 15.23 -10.76 10.95
CA THR A 1020 14.69 -9.47 10.49
C THR A 1020 14.50 -9.39 8.98
N ASP A 1021 15.32 -10.10 8.20
CA ASP A 1021 15.41 -9.97 6.74
C ASP A 1021 15.08 -11.28 5.98
N LEU A 1022 14.04 -11.97 6.44
CA LEU A 1022 13.35 -13.01 5.67
C LEU A 1022 12.88 -12.53 4.27
N PRO A 1023 12.49 -11.27 4.01
CA PRO A 1023 12.18 -10.80 2.67
C PRO A 1023 13.34 -10.92 1.67
N LYS A 1024 14.57 -10.59 2.07
CA LYS A 1024 15.77 -10.80 1.23
C LYS A 1024 16.04 -12.27 0.94
N ILE A 1025 15.76 -13.17 1.88
CA ILE A 1025 15.84 -14.63 1.63
C ILE A 1025 14.85 -15.02 0.52
N ARG A 1026 13.60 -14.52 0.57
CA ARG A 1026 12.63 -14.74 -0.51
C ARG A 1026 13.08 -14.12 -1.83
N GLU A 1027 13.63 -12.90 -1.83
CA GLU A 1027 14.12 -12.24 -3.05
C GLU A 1027 15.24 -13.03 -3.73
N GLU A 1028 16.25 -13.47 -2.97
CA GLU A 1028 17.38 -14.25 -3.49
C GLU A 1028 16.95 -15.66 -3.96
N MET A 1029 15.93 -16.27 -3.34
CA MET A 1029 15.29 -17.48 -3.87
C MET A 1029 14.49 -17.21 -5.16
N ALA A 1030 13.74 -16.10 -5.23
CA ALA A 1030 12.88 -15.75 -6.36
C ALA A 1030 13.67 -15.55 -7.67
N LYS A 1031 14.93 -15.09 -7.55
CA LYS A 1031 15.92 -15.04 -8.63
C LYS A 1031 16.17 -16.40 -9.31
N ARG A 1032 15.82 -17.52 -8.67
CA ARG A 1032 16.04 -18.90 -9.20
C ARG A 1032 14.76 -19.75 -9.27
N SER A 1033 13.75 -19.48 -8.47
CA SER A 1033 12.35 -19.95 -8.61
C SER A 1033 11.43 -19.15 -7.71
N ILE A 1034 10.40 -18.55 -8.30
CA ILE A 1034 9.38 -17.82 -7.57
C ILE A 1034 8.54 -18.78 -6.70
N GLY A 1035 8.16 -19.97 -7.22
CA GLY A 1035 7.41 -20.97 -6.46
C GLY A 1035 8.10 -21.45 -5.19
N VAL A 1036 9.44 -21.61 -5.22
CA VAL A 1036 10.22 -21.95 -4.01
C VAL A 1036 10.32 -20.75 -3.05
N SER A 1037 10.45 -19.51 -3.55
CA SER A 1037 10.42 -18.32 -2.68
C SER A 1037 9.08 -18.12 -1.96
N HIS A 1038 8.00 -18.73 -2.47
CA HIS A 1038 6.67 -18.74 -1.88
C HIS A 1038 6.39 -19.96 -0.99
N ALA A 1039 7.38 -20.83 -0.73
CA ALA A 1039 7.26 -21.87 0.28
C ALA A 1039 6.96 -21.27 1.68
N PRO A 1040 6.20 -21.96 2.54
CA PRO A 1040 6.03 -21.54 3.93
C PRO A 1040 7.38 -21.50 4.66
N ILE A 1041 7.72 -20.35 5.25
CA ILE A 1041 8.90 -20.17 6.08
C ILE A 1041 8.57 -20.53 7.53
N LEU A 1042 9.33 -21.45 8.11
CA LEU A 1042 9.39 -21.70 9.54
C LEU A 1042 10.58 -20.94 10.17
N ILE A 1043 10.42 -20.50 11.42
CA ILE A 1043 11.55 -20.05 12.27
C ILE A 1043 11.52 -20.71 13.64
N GLY A 1044 12.69 -21.13 14.14
CA GLY A 1044 12.85 -21.78 15.44
C GLY A 1044 13.82 -21.09 16.42
N PRO A 1045 13.63 -19.82 16.81
CA PRO A 1045 14.53 -19.12 17.74
C PRO A 1045 14.42 -19.58 19.21
N SER A 1046 13.40 -20.38 19.56
CA SER A 1046 13.00 -20.61 20.95
C SER A 1046 14.10 -21.16 21.84
N ARG A 1047 14.41 -20.42 22.92
CA ARG A 1047 15.41 -20.74 23.96
C ARG A 1047 16.85 -20.95 23.48
N LYS A 1048 17.15 -20.66 22.20
CA LYS A 1048 18.49 -20.80 21.58
C LYS A 1048 19.54 -19.93 22.30
N ARG A 1049 20.83 -20.35 22.22
CA ARG A 1049 21.93 -19.74 23.00
C ARG A 1049 22.11 -18.24 22.72
N PHE A 1050 22.04 -17.81 21.46
CA PHE A 1050 22.25 -16.40 21.08
C PHE A 1050 21.32 -15.41 21.81
N LEU A 1051 20.06 -15.81 22.11
CA LEU A 1051 19.14 -15.00 22.92
C LEU A 1051 19.61 -14.88 24.39
N GLY A 1052 20.23 -15.93 24.90
CA GLY A 1052 20.91 -15.92 26.20
C GLY A 1052 22.13 -15.01 26.21
N ASP A 1053 22.94 -15.06 25.16
CA ASP A 1053 24.14 -14.26 25.02
C ASP A 1053 23.80 -12.75 24.94
N ILE A 1054 22.74 -12.39 24.18
CA ILE A 1054 22.19 -11.02 24.11
C ILE A 1054 21.64 -10.55 25.47
N CYS A 1055 20.87 -11.38 26.17
CA CYS A 1055 20.12 -10.97 27.36
C CYS A 1055 20.84 -11.22 28.70
N GLY A 1056 22.05 -11.78 28.70
CA GLY A 1056 22.75 -12.20 29.92
C GLY A 1056 22.08 -13.38 30.62
N ARG A 1057 21.46 -14.30 29.86
CA ARG A 1057 20.64 -15.42 30.37
C ARG A 1057 21.25 -16.77 30.00
N PRO A 1058 22.13 -17.35 30.85
CA PRO A 1058 22.78 -18.63 30.57
C PRO A 1058 21.80 -19.81 30.59
N GLU A 1059 20.74 -19.72 31.39
CA GLU A 1059 19.70 -20.73 31.47
C GLU A 1059 18.69 -20.66 30.33
N ALA A 1060 18.31 -21.82 29.79
CA ALA A 1060 17.41 -21.91 28.65
C ALA A 1060 15.96 -21.49 29.01
N ALA A 1061 15.51 -21.76 30.24
CA ALA A 1061 14.16 -21.44 30.69
C ALA A 1061 13.92 -19.93 30.85
N GLU A 1062 14.95 -19.14 31.16
CA GLU A 1062 14.82 -17.68 31.35
C GLU A 1062 14.69 -16.90 30.03
N ARG A 1063 14.79 -17.58 28.87
CA ARG A 1063 14.81 -16.98 27.53
C ARG A 1063 13.43 -16.84 26.87
N ASP A 1064 12.34 -17.11 27.58
CA ASP A 1064 11.00 -17.07 26.96
C ASP A 1064 10.58 -15.66 26.55
N ALA A 1065 10.91 -14.62 27.32
CA ALA A 1065 10.66 -13.23 26.92
C ALA A 1065 11.47 -12.82 25.67
N ALA A 1066 12.74 -13.22 25.60
CA ALA A 1066 13.58 -13.01 24.42
C ALA A 1066 13.10 -13.82 23.20
N THR A 1067 12.56 -15.03 23.46
CA THR A 1067 11.91 -15.85 22.43
C THR A 1067 10.72 -15.10 21.83
N VAL A 1068 9.78 -14.63 22.65
CA VAL A 1068 8.60 -13.87 22.17
C VAL A 1068 9.01 -12.63 21.37
N ALA A 1069 10.04 -11.91 21.79
CA ALA A 1069 10.58 -10.77 21.03
C ALA A 1069 11.12 -11.19 19.64
N SER A 1070 11.97 -12.23 19.59
CA SER A 1070 12.54 -12.75 18.32
C SER A 1070 11.50 -13.36 17.39
N VAL A 1071 10.49 -14.05 17.93
CA VAL A 1071 9.32 -14.56 17.22
C VAL A 1071 8.50 -13.41 16.63
N THR A 1072 8.25 -12.35 17.39
CA THR A 1072 7.54 -11.15 16.91
C THR A 1072 8.29 -10.47 15.76
N ALA A 1073 9.62 -10.40 15.82
CA ALA A 1073 10.44 -9.87 14.74
C ALA A 1073 10.38 -10.73 13.47
N GLY A 1074 10.46 -12.05 13.59
CA GLY A 1074 10.38 -12.95 12.44
C GLY A 1074 8.98 -13.08 11.82
N ILE A 1075 7.91 -12.94 12.62
CA ILE A 1075 6.54 -12.76 12.09
C ILE A 1075 6.49 -11.49 11.21
N LEU A 1076 7.13 -10.40 11.62
CA LEU A 1076 7.21 -9.17 10.82
C LEU A 1076 8.06 -9.31 9.56
N GLY A 1077 9.07 -10.17 9.57
CA GLY A 1077 9.78 -10.59 8.35
C GLY A 1077 8.95 -11.47 7.39
N GLY A 1078 7.79 -11.96 7.82
CA GLY A 1078 6.91 -12.82 7.01
C GLY A 1078 7.13 -14.33 7.22
N ALA A 1079 7.43 -14.75 8.45
CA ALA A 1079 7.42 -16.16 8.84
C ALA A 1079 5.98 -16.72 8.91
N ASN A 1080 5.76 -17.86 8.25
CA ASN A 1080 4.48 -18.54 8.17
C ASN A 1080 4.26 -19.51 9.35
N ILE A 1081 5.34 -20.04 9.94
CA ILE A 1081 5.29 -20.99 11.05
C ILE A 1081 6.33 -20.60 12.12
N ILE A 1082 5.98 -20.70 13.40
CA ILE A 1082 6.88 -20.41 14.53
C ILE A 1082 7.06 -21.64 15.43
N ARG A 1083 8.30 -22.11 15.63
CA ARG A 1083 8.64 -23.32 16.40
C ARG A 1083 9.10 -22.97 17.82
N VAL A 1084 8.29 -23.32 18.83
CA VAL A 1084 8.37 -22.77 20.20
C VAL A 1084 8.12 -23.77 21.33
N HIS A 1085 8.81 -23.60 22.46
CA HIS A 1085 8.59 -24.38 23.69
C HIS A 1085 7.42 -23.83 24.54
N ASN A 1086 7.37 -22.52 24.74
CA ASN A 1086 6.25 -21.81 25.35
C ASN A 1086 5.26 -21.45 24.25
N VAL A 1087 4.22 -22.27 24.10
CA VAL A 1087 3.22 -22.08 23.04
C VAL A 1087 2.37 -20.86 23.33
N LYS A 1088 1.82 -20.74 24.55
CA LYS A 1088 0.86 -19.69 24.94
C LYS A 1088 1.29 -18.28 24.54
N ASP A 1089 2.44 -17.83 25.03
CA ASP A 1089 2.83 -16.43 24.90
C ASP A 1089 3.28 -16.08 23.47
N ASN A 1090 3.66 -17.10 22.69
CA ASN A 1090 4.01 -16.96 21.26
C ASN A 1090 2.77 -17.10 20.34
N ALA A 1091 1.76 -17.87 20.74
CA ALA A 1091 0.47 -17.94 20.07
C ALA A 1091 -0.29 -16.61 20.18
N ASP A 1092 -0.14 -15.87 21.29
CA ASP A 1092 -0.66 -14.51 21.39
C ASP A 1092 0.11 -13.51 20.51
N ALA A 1093 1.41 -13.72 20.25
CA ALA A 1093 2.17 -12.91 19.30
C ALA A 1093 1.76 -13.19 17.83
N ALA A 1094 1.43 -14.44 17.48
CA ALA A 1094 1.03 -14.85 16.13
C ALA A 1094 -0.35 -14.33 15.67
N LYS A 1095 -1.16 -13.74 16.56
CA LYS A 1095 -2.53 -13.26 16.28
C LYS A 1095 -2.63 -11.82 15.73
N TYR A 1096 -1.51 -11.15 15.45
CA TYR A 1096 -1.50 -9.74 15.05
C TYR A 1096 -1.37 -9.55 13.53
N GLY A 1097 -2.50 -9.51 12.82
CA GLY A 1097 -2.54 -9.33 11.35
C GLY A 1097 -3.31 -8.08 10.91
N ASP A 1098 -4.57 -7.96 11.31
CA ASP A 1098 -5.40 -6.77 11.12
C ASP A 1098 -5.85 -6.32 12.50
N VAL A 1099 -5.00 -5.56 13.19
CA VAL A 1099 -5.16 -5.29 14.62
C VAL A 1099 -6.53 -4.73 15.00
N CYS A 1100 -7.21 -3.99 14.11
CA CYS A 1100 -8.57 -3.51 14.36
C CYS A 1100 -9.60 -4.64 14.30
N LYS A 1101 -9.47 -5.57 13.36
CA LYS A 1101 -10.30 -6.79 13.26
C LYS A 1101 -10.00 -7.79 14.37
N ASP A 1102 -8.73 -7.95 14.72
CA ASP A 1102 -8.27 -8.86 15.77
C ASP A 1102 -8.74 -8.37 17.16
N VAL A 1103 -8.60 -7.07 17.43
CA VAL A 1103 -9.18 -6.42 18.63
C VAL A 1103 -10.71 -6.46 18.62
N ALA A 1104 -11.38 -6.21 17.50
CA ALA A 1104 -12.84 -6.37 17.40
C ALA A 1104 -13.28 -7.81 17.70
N SER A 1105 -12.51 -8.81 17.26
CA SER A 1105 -12.76 -10.23 17.51
C SER A 1105 -12.63 -10.58 19.00
N GLU A 1106 -11.54 -10.14 19.64
CA GLU A 1106 -11.27 -10.35 21.06
C GLU A 1106 -12.27 -9.64 21.97
N LEU A 1107 -12.61 -8.38 21.65
CA LEU A 1107 -13.64 -7.63 22.35
C LEU A 1107 -15.02 -8.28 22.22
N TYR A 1108 -15.34 -8.86 21.06
CA TYR A 1108 -16.59 -9.58 20.85
C TYR A 1108 -16.69 -10.82 21.73
N THR A 1109 -15.63 -11.64 21.80
CA THR A 1109 -15.58 -12.82 22.68
C THR A 1109 -15.82 -12.42 24.13
N ARG A 1110 -15.06 -11.46 24.65
CA ARG A 1110 -15.19 -10.97 26.04
C ARG A 1110 -16.57 -10.38 26.34
N PHE A 1111 -17.19 -9.71 25.36
CA PHE A 1111 -18.57 -9.23 25.48
C PHE A 1111 -19.58 -10.38 25.57
N ARG A 1112 -19.41 -11.44 24.77
CA ARG A 1112 -20.27 -12.63 24.82
C ARG A 1112 -20.12 -13.39 26.14
N ASP A 1113 -18.91 -13.50 26.67
CA ASP A 1113 -18.66 -14.09 27.99
C ASP A 1113 -19.36 -13.30 29.11
N ALA A 1114 -19.38 -11.96 29.01
CA ALA A 1114 -20.13 -11.09 29.92
C ALA A 1114 -21.65 -11.28 29.80
N GLU A 1115 -22.20 -11.37 28.58
CA GLU A 1115 -23.63 -11.68 28.35
C GLU A 1115 -24.02 -13.05 28.91
N ILE A 1116 -23.20 -14.08 28.69
CA ILE A 1116 -23.40 -15.44 29.24
C ILE A 1116 -23.35 -15.43 30.76
N SER A 1117 -22.50 -14.58 31.35
CA SER A 1117 -22.41 -14.33 32.80
C SER A 1117 -23.56 -13.47 33.36
N GLY A 1118 -24.57 -13.13 32.55
CA GLY A 1118 -25.74 -12.35 32.96
C GLY A 1118 -25.52 -10.84 33.03
N ILE A 1119 -24.41 -10.31 32.50
CA ILE A 1119 -24.17 -8.87 32.38
C ILE A 1119 -24.85 -8.39 31.08
N PRO A 1120 -25.91 -7.56 31.15
CA PRO A 1120 -26.63 -7.16 29.95
C PRO A 1120 -25.80 -6.18 29.12
N ALA A 1121 -25.88 -6.29 27.79
CA ALA A 1121 -25.12 -5.52 26.79
C ALA A 1121 -24.94 -4.02 27.13
N TRP A 1122 -26.01 -3.34 27.56
CA TRP A 1122 -26.02 -1.91 27.87
C TRP A 1122 -25.19 -1.50 29.11
N ARG A 1123 -24.66 -2.45 29.87
CA ARG A 1123 -23.70 -2.22 30.96
C ARG A 1123 -22.24 -2.42 30.55
N VAL A 1124 -21.97 -2.86 29.31
CA VAL A 1124 -20.61 -3.15 28.84
C VAL A 1124 -20.02 -1.92 28.12
N MET A 1125 -18.76 -1.64 28.41
CA MET A 1125 -17.92 -0.66 27.71
C MET A 1125 -16.68 -1.39 27.19
N ILE A 1126 -16.12 -0.94 26.07
CA ILE A 1126 -15.03 -1.64 25.38
C ILE A 1126 -13.76 -0.76 25.28
N ASP A 1127 -12.64 -1.25 25.81
CA ASP A 1127 -11.29 -0.64 25.67
C ASP A 1127 -10.48 -1.48 24.67
N PRO A 1128 -10.12 -0.97 23.48
CA PRO A 1128 -9.35 -1.72 22.49
C PRO A 1128 -7.89 -1.97 22.91
N GLY A 1129 -7.49 -1.54 24.10
CA GLY A 1129 -6.20 -1.86 24.70
C GLY A 1129 -5.06 -1.08 24.08
N ILE A 1130 -5.23 0.24 23.95
CA ILE A 1130 -4.18 1.13 23.42
C ILE A 1130 -2.95 1.09 24.33
N GLY A 1131 -1.78 0.96 23.72
CA GLY A 1131 -0.48 0.80 24.38
C GLY A 1131 -0.41 -0.46 25.26
N PHE A 1132 -1.07 -1.55 24.86
CA PHE A 1132 -0.94 -2.89 25.45
C PHE A 1132 -0.78 -3.91 24.31
N SER A 1133 0.34 -4.65 24.30
CA SER A 1133 0.73 -5.64 23.27
C SER A 1133 0.66 -5.16 21.82
N LYS A 1134 0.78 -3.85 21.59
CA LYS A 1134 0.68 -3.19 20.26
C LYS A 1134 1.92 -2.33 20.01
N ARG A 1135 2.53 -2.48 18.82
CA ARG A 1135 3.58 -1.58 18.30
C ARG A 1135 3.02 -0.19 17.98
N VAL A 1136 3.88 0.76 17.59
CA VAL A 1136 3.49 2.14 17.31
C VAL A 1136 2.36 2.19 16.27
N GLU A 1137 2.58 1.56 15.12
CA GLU A 1137 1.64 1.48 14.00
C GLU A 1137 0.29 0.89 14.43
N HIS A 1138 0.32 -0.21 15.20
CA HIS A 1138 -0.90 -0.86 15.71
C HIS A 1138 -1.72 0.04 16.65
N ASN A 1139 -1.08 0.92 17.40
CA ASN A 1139 -1.79 1.88 18.25
C ASN A 1139 -2.40 3.01 17.43
N LEU A 1140 -1.70 3.46 16.38
CA LEU A 1140 -2.22 4.48 15.46
C LEU A 1140 -3.44 3.95 14.69
N ASP A 1141 -3.36 2.75 14.11
CA ASP A 1141 -4.47 2.09 13.42
C ASP A 1141 -5.73 2.02 14.31
N VAL A 1142 -5.56 1.59 15.56
CA VAL A 1142 -6.65 1.49 16.54
C VAL A 1142 -7.21 2.86 16.91
N ILE A 1143 -6.39 3.90 17.03
CA ILE A 1143 -6.85 5.26 17.35
C ILE A 1143 -7.61 5.89 16.19
N THR A 1144 -7.12 5.75 14.95
CA THR A 1144 -7.73 6.40 13.80
C THR A 1144 -8.97 5.68 13.29
N ASP A 1145 -8.98 4.35 13.36
CA ASP A 1145 -9.96 3.50 12.66
C ASP A 1145 -10.90 2.76 13.64
N LEU A 1146 -11.20 3.37 14.78
CA LEU A 1146 -12.30 2.96 15.70
C LEU A 1146 -13.64 2.64 14.99
N PRO A 1147 -14.06 3.32 13.90
CA PRO A 1147 -15.27 2.94 13.17
C PRO A 1147 -15.18 1.54 12.55
N LYS A 1148 -13.99 1.11 12.09
CA LYS A 1148 -13.75 -0.24 11.58
C LYS A 1148 -13.90 -1.29 12.68
N ILE A 1149 -13.43 -0.99 13.90
CA ILE A 1149 -13.64 -1.85 15.08
C ILE A 1149 -15.14 -1.99 15.34
N ARG A 1150 -15.92 -0.90 15.34
CA ARG A 1150 -17.38 -0.97 15.48
C ARG A 1150 -18.05 -1.79 14.38
N GLU A 1151 -17.61 -1.64 13.13
CA GLU A 1151 -18.17 -2.36 11.98
C GLU A 1151 -17.91 -3.87 12.07
N GLU A 1152 -16.67 -4.29 12.37
CA GLU A 1152 -16.32 -5.70 12.57
C GLU A 1152 -17.06 -6.33 13.77
N MET A 1153 -17.33 -5.56 14.82
CA MET A 1153 -18.19 -6.00 15.93
C MET A 1153 -19.68 -6.06 15.55
N ALA A 1154 -20.18 -5.09 14.77
CA ALA A 1154 -21.58 -5.05 14.29
C ALA A 1154 -21.94 -6.27 13.45
N LYS A 1155 -20.99 -6.76 12.62
CA LYS A 1155 -21.11 -8.00 11.82
C LYS A 1155 -21.37 -9.25 12.67
N ARG A 1156 -21.12 -9.20 13.99
CA ARG A 1156 -21.27 -10.33 14.92
C ARG A 1156 -22.34 -10.12 16.00
N SER A 1157 -22.64 -8.89 16.39
CA SER A 1157 -23.85 -8.52 17.15
C SER A 1157 -24.11 -7.01 17.10
N ILE A 1158 -25.34 -6.64 16.73
CA ILE A 1158 -25.83 -5.25 16.75
C ILE A 1158 -25.78 -4.67 18.18
N GLY A 1159 -25.95 -5.51 19.21
CA GLY A 1159 -25.96 -5.07 20.61
C GLY A 1159 -24.62 -4.49 21.09
N VAL A 1160 -23.49 -5.02 20.62
CA VAL A 1160 -22.16 -4.55 21.05
C VAL A 1160 -21.63 -3.40 20.20
N SER A 1161 -22.04 -3.24 18.93
CA SER A 1161 -21.60 -2.10 18.10
C SER A 1161 -22.01 -0.73 18.67
N HIS A 1162 -23.05 -0.71 19.52
CA HIS A 1162 -23.50 0.47 20.26
C HIS A 1162 -22.86 0.63 21.66
N ALA A 1163 -21.97 -0.28 22.09
CA ALA A 1163 -21.25 -0.15 23.36
C ALA A 1163 -20.33 1.11 23.34
N PRO A 1164 -20.19 1.83 24.47
CA PRO A 1164 -19.25 2.93 24.56
C PRO A 1164 -17.80 2.46 24.38
N ILE A 1165 -17.06 3.12 23.49
CA ILE A 1165 -15.61 2.90 23.34
C ILE A 1165 -14.88 3.78 24.34
N LEU A 1166 -14.03 3.16 25.16
CA LEU A 1166 -13.04 3.83 25.99
C LEU A 1166 -11.67 3.79 25.29
N ILE A 1167 -10.94 4.90 25.28
CA ILE A 1167 -9.52 4.94 24.86
C ILE A 1167 -8.62 5.43 25.99
N GLY A 1168 -7.42 4.87 26.11
CA GLY A 1168 -6.44 5.27 27.12
C GLY A 1168 -5.02 5.48 26.56
N PRO A 1169 -4.80 6.49 25.70
CA PRO A 1169 -3.49 6.78 25.11
C PRO A 1169 -2.51 7.46 26.09
N SER A 1170 -2.99 7.98 27.22
CA SER A 1170 -2.19 8.85 28.10
C SER A 1170 -0.92 8.20 28.64
N ARG A 1171 0.21 8.92 28.49
CA ARG A 1171 1.56 8.56 28.93
C ARG A 1171 2.16 7.28 28.31
N LYS A 1172 1.47 6.66 27.35
CA LYS A 1172 1.88 5.39 26.73
C LYS A 1172 3.21 5.53 25.99
N ARG A 1173 4.04 4.47 26.04
CA ARG A 1173 5.40 4.46 25.49
C ARG A 1173 5.45 4.85 24.00
N PHE A 1174 4.52 4.32 23.19
CA PHE A 1174 4.49 4.59 21.74
C PHE A 1174 4.36 6.06 21.36
N LEU A 1175 3.84 6.93 22.24
CA LEU A 1175 3.83 8.38 22.03
C LEU A 1175 5.20 8.99 22.28
N GLY A 1176 5.92 8.51 23.29
CA GLY A 1176 7.34 8.83 23.49
C GLY A 1176 8.21 8.36 22.33
N ASP A 1177 7.96 7.14 21.84
CA ASP A 1177 8.68 6.55 20.70
C ASP A 1177 8.43 7.33 19.38
N ILE A 1178 7.27 8.00 19.23
CA ILE A 1178 6.97 8.93 18.11
C ILE A 1178 7.65 10.29 18.31
N CYS A 1179 7.55 10.86 19.51
CA CYS A 1179 7.89 12.27 19.74
C CYS A 1179 9.35 12.52 20.11
N GLY A 1180 10.06 11.50 20.58
CA GLY A 1180 11.41 11.60 21.15
C GLY A 1180 11.44 11.70 22.69
N HIS A 1181 10.31 11.49 23.37
CA HIS A 1181 10.14 11.72 24.81
C HIS A 1181 10.20 10.42 25.64
N PRO A 1182 11.35 10.08 26.27
CA PRO A 1182 11.51 8.85 27.05
C PRO A 1182 10.75 8.89 28.38
N GLU A 1183 10.53 10.08 28.94
CA GLU A 1183 9.77 10.25 30.17
C GLU A 1183 8.26 10.23 29.93
N ALA A 1184 7.51 9.83 30.97
CA ALA A 1184 6.06 9.71 30.89
C ALA A 1184 5.33 11.07 31.03
N ALA A 1185 5.95 12.06 31.66
CA ALA A 1185 5.34 13.36 31.93
C ALA A 1185 5.36 14.30 30.71
N GLU A 1186 6.36 14.18 29.84
CA GLU A 1186 6.51 15.03 28.65
C GLU A 1186 5.48 14.74 27.54
N ARG A 1187 4.71 13.66 27.66
CA ARG A 1187 3.82 13.13 26.61
C ARG A 1187 2.39 13.68 26.66
N ASP A 1188 2.14 14.75 27.40
CA ASP A 1188 0.77 15.25 27.60
C ASP A 1188 0.19 15.89 26.32
N ALA A 1189 0.97 16.63 25.53
CA ALA A 1189 0.52 17.14 24.24
C ALA A 1189 0.24 16.04 23.20
N ALA A 1190 1.15 15.06 23.08
CA ALA A 1190 0.96 13.86 22.27
C ALA A 1190 -0.26 13.02 22.74
N THR A 1191 -0.56 13.06 24.05
CA THR A 1191 -1.78 12.46 24.62
C THR A 1191 -3.02 13.22 24.14
N VAL A 1192 -3.03 14.56 24.21
CA VAL A 1192 -4.15 15.40 23.74
C VAL A 1192 -4.42 15.17 22.26
N ALA A 1193 -3.40 15.17 21.40
CA ALA A 1193 -3.55 14.87 19.98
C ALA A 1193 -4.15 13.48 19.74
N SER A 1194 -3.68 12.46 20.47
CA SER A 1194 -4.22 11.09 20.40
C SER A 1194 -5.67 10.99 20.89
N VAL A 1195 -6.04 11.77 21.91
CA VAL A 1195 -7.40 11.89 22.43
C VAL A 1195 -8.31 12.55 21.39
N THR A 1196 -7.91 13.67 20.81
CA THR A 1196 -8.67 14.34 19.75
C THR A 1196 -8.89 13.45 18.54
N ALA A 1197 -7.83 12.78 18.05
CA ALA A 1197 -7.94 11.84 16.93
C ALA A 1197 -8.95 10.72 17.24
N GLY A 1198 -8.90 10.15 18.45
CA GLY A 1198 -9.81 9.08 18.87
C GLY A 1198 -11.26 9.53 19.10
N ILE A 1199 -11.50 10.73 19.64
CA ILE A 1199 -12.87 11.29 19.78
C ILE A 1199 -13.46 11.57 18.40
N LEU A 1200 -12.70 12.18 17.49
CA LEU A 1200 -13.13 12.39 16.10
C LEU A 1200 -13.35 11.05 15.35
N GLY A 1201 -12.64 10.00 15.75
CA GLY A 1201 -12.85 8.60 15.33
C GLY A 1201 -14.04 7.89 16.00
N GLY A 1202 -14.71 8.49 17.00
CA GLY A 1202 -15.89 7.91 17.66
C GLY A 1202 -15.63 7.12 18.95
N ALA A 1203 -14.56 7.44 19.69
CA ALA A 1203 -14.47 7.12 21.11
C ALA A 1203 -15.51 7.90 21.92
N ASN A 1204 -16.03 7.31 23.00
CA ASN A 1204 -17.02 7.93 23.90
C ASN A 1204 -16.43 8.31 25.26
N ILE A 1205 -15.35 7.62 25.68
CA ILE A 1205 -14.75 7.78 27.02
C ILE A 1205 -13.23 7.85 26.85
N ILE A 1206 -12.58 8.71 27.63
CA ILE A 1206 -11.12 8.87 27.63
C ILE A 1206 -10.55 8.60 29.02
N ARG A 1207 -9.47 7.81 29.10
CA ARG A 1207 -8.71 7.55 30.33
C ARG A 1207 -7.36 8.25 30.26
N VAL A 1208 -7.23 9.31 31.03
CA VAL A 1208 -6.13 10.28 31.00
C VAL A 1208 -5.63 10.62 32.40
N HIS A 1209 -4.35 11.00 32.52
CA HIS A 1209 -3.77 11.46 33.79
C HIS A 1209 -3.99 12.96 34.00
N ASN A 1210 -3.67 13.76 32.99
CA ASN A 1210 -3.97 15.19 32.95
C ASN A 1210 -5.42 15.39 32.48
N VAL A 1211 -6.31 15.59 33.44
CA VAL A 1211 -7.76 15.66 33.20
C VAL A 1211 -8.19 17.03 32.65
N LYS A 1212 -7.54 18.14 33.03
CA LYS A 1212 -7.91 19.49 32.56
C LYS A 1212 -7.81 19.58 31.04
N ASP A 1213 -6.59 19.39 30.54
CA ASP A 1213 -6.22 19.65 29.16
C ASP A 1213 -6.95 18.73 28.19
N ASN A 1214 -7.14 17.47 28.59
CA ASN A 1214 -7.89 16.49 27.82
C ASN A 1214 -9.41 16.69 27.90
N ALA A 1215 -9.95 17.33 28.95
CA ALA A 1215 -11.34 17.75 28.98
C ALA A 1215 -11.58 18.95 28.05
N ASP A 1216 -10.65 19.90 27.95
CA ASP A 1216 -10.74 21.01 26.99
C ASP A 1216 -10.65 20.52 25.54
N ALA A 1217 -9.75 19.58 25.28
CA ALA A 1217 -9.69 18.87 24.00
C ALA A 1217 -11.02 18.17 23.65
N ALA A 1218 -11.64 17.50 24.64
CA ALA A 1218 -12.95 16.90 24.46
C ALA A 1218 -14.05 17.93 24.19
N LYS A 1219 -14.10 19.08 24.90
CA LYS A 1219 -15.06 20.17 24.63
C LYS A 1219 -14.95 20.68 23.19
N VAL A 1220 -13.73 20.85 22.68
CA VAL A 1220 -13.48 21.25 21.28
C VAL A 1220 -13.96 20.19 20.29
N CYS A 1221 -13.64 18.92 20.52
CA CYS A 1221 -14.12 17.81 19.67
C CYS A 1221 -15.66 17.68 19.69
N ASP A 1222 -16.29 17.84 20.85
CA ASP A 1222 -17.74 17.84 21.00
C ASP A 1222 -18.40 18.96 20.19
N ALA A 1223 -17.85 20.17 20.23
CA ALA A 1223 -18.34 21.29 19.45
C ALA A 1223 -18.25 21.01 17.94
N MET A 1224 -17.14 20.41 17.48
CA MET A 1224 -16.96 19.96 16.09
C MET A 1224 -17.96 18.86 15.67
N LEU A 1225 -18.17 17.84 16.51
CA LEU A 1225 -19.07 16.72 16.22
C LEU A 1225 -20.54 17.15 16.20
N ARG A 1226 -20.92 18.12 17.05
CA ARG A 1226 -22.25 18.76 17.04
C ARG A 1226 -22.51 19.50 15.73
N ARG A 1227 -21.55 20.27 15.19
CA ARG A 1227 -21.65 20.94 13.88
C ARG A 1227 -21.89 19.94 12.74
N ARG A 1228 -21.15 18.83 12.73
CA ARG A 1228 -21.31 17.74 11.75
C ARG A 1228 -22.56 16.84 11.96
N GLY A 1229 -23.48 17.22 12.86
CA GLY A 1229 -24.72 16.48 13.13
C GLY A 1229 -24.52 15.09 13.74
N ARG A 1230 -23.33 14.77 14.26
CA ARG A 1230 -22.94 13.43 14.72
C ARG A 1230 -23.32 13.11 16.17
N SER A 1231 -23.91 14.04 16.91
CA SER A 1231 -24.28 13.86 18.32
C SER A 1231 -25.81 13.81 18.53
N LYS A 1232 -26.34 12.59 18.69
CA LYS A 1232 -27.61 12.31 19.39
C LYS A 1232 -27.47 11.21 20.47
N GLY A 1233 -26.23 10.80 20.73
CA GLY A 1233 -25.79 9.99 21.86
C GLY A 1233 -24.59 10.66 22.50
#